data_AF-A0A953FKA4-F1
#
_entry.id   AF-A0A953FKA4-F1
#
_cell.length_a   1.000
_cell.length_b   1.000
_cell.length_c   1.000
_cell.angle_alpha   90.00
_cell.angle_beta   90.00
_cell.angle_gamma   90.00
#
_symmetry.space_group_name_H-M   'P 1'
#
loop_
_entity.id
_entity.type
_entity.pdbx_description
1 polymer ?
#
loop_
_entity_poly.entity_id
_entity_poly.type
_entity_poly.pdbx_seq_one_letter_code
_entity_poly.pdbx_strand_id
1 'polypeptide(L)'
;MNLGINEWNQFSNAVTMAHELGHCLDLLHTYEPSCCHETCNSGHREYLSDIFGPTPPTSCWHNSCSGGIDPWLPGESSTNNLMGNCGIAWPQGYWISELQAGRVHRALAVKSVKDYAFDAHGLQPLVVSQNETWNFEMRLYQDLVIEPGVTLTVTCQLEMPTAGKIIVKPNARLIIDGGVITTARYSDTFWQGIEAWGTVSQHQYPVTQPTYQGLVILKNGGIVEHARLGFTNWRPGVKASRGGVLQVQGGLNETGGTFLNCRRAVEFNKYRNFHPSIPTLTQNNLSYFRHADFIVDNDYRGGDDFDHHVDLWDVTGIAFSQCDFINTQTSGPGGINESHKLGKGIYSLDATFSVNGQCAINLPLCEYGSGLPQPVCPEQDLRRSRFIGLDHGVHAMSSGVAGRTFTVRDSYFENNVCGIYNDAVRSASVLRNKFYVGGRDVELTGDVDAEFDGRHRAVYSHHANAFRVEENDLFPATAPLAEAEGVVVGYTQAYNDQVYKNTSHGLYYGFVAEDHCVDMNDPTGTGLAFLCNVNLQNQEEDFRVRSTFPDSPPNHSIKMFQGTTSVSAGNEFTPQQNGSSPYYNYHNAAQVLPITYFWEVPPGDLNTGAYNAPWVQRNANVSTVAHGCPTRIICGGTILQVKSFLDPLIDQERLAYLNLKYVFESLLDGGDFEELKQTIMESWPQDAWELRNALMERSPYLSGQILKEAGLRNILPHAMYLEICLANPEATQRNGFIRWVQYEMPNPLPEYMVAQIVASWDQRTWRTSLESALGWHKGEYQRLNDQVIGAMLNDTIPQPADSILVRWQMNPSLRARYGEVSTLLELERYTEAEALLNGLADNYRMHATDIQERDDMLALIATVRNAQAADRSIMELDGAEVSILESIAARQPSIGATYARNILCFGYGICTSPITGETPQPKSQWTRPPGTDAAAPSVLTIHPNPASTWVAFSHALTGKVDRAFIRVRDTQGKEVHRAAITTSPGQSIWDTRGMAAGTYTVELYNLGALVEAQRVVVRP
;
A
#
# COMPACT_ATOMS: atom_id res chain seq x y z
N MET A 1 -56.85 32.58 -14.32
CA MET A 1 -57.48 33.62 -13.47
C MET A 1 -57.46 34.93 -14.23
N ASN A 2 -58.59 35.65 -14.29
CA ASN A 2 -58.57 37.04 -14.72
C ASN A 2 -58.15 37.87 -13.50
N LEU A 3 -56.85 38.20 -13.39
CA LEU A 3 -56.22 38.76 -12.18
C LEU A 3 -56.63 40.22 -11.90
N GLY A 4 -57.62 40.79 -12.59
CA GLY A 4 -58.08 42.17 -12.38
C GLY A 4 -56.99 43.22 -12.60
N ILE A 5 -55.98 42.90 -13.42
CA ILE A 5 -54.81 43.75 -13.68
C ILE A 5 -55.30 45.05 -14.32
N ASN A 6 -55.12 46.16 -13.61
CA ASN A 6 -55.40 47.49 -14.13
C ASN A 6 -54.17 47.97 -14.90
N GLU A 7 -54.28 48.07 -16.22
CA GLU A 7 -53.20 48.47 -17.13
C GLU A 7 -52.64 49.88 -16.81
N TRP A 8 -53.35 50.69 -16.03
CA TRP A 8 -53.00 52.07 -15.70
C TRP A 8 -52.41 52.26 -14.29
N ASN A 9 -52.31 51.22 -13.44
CA ASN A 9 -51.86 51.37 -12.06
C ASN A 9 -50.96 50.22 -11.57
N GLN A 10 -49.65 50.37 -11.76
CA GLN A 10 -48.63 49.35 -11.41
C GLN A 10 -48.61 48.98 -9.91
N PHE A 11 -48.90 49.92 -9.02
CA PHE A 11 -48.86 49.70 -7.56
C PHE A 11 -50.03 48.84 -7.08
N SER A 12 -51.21 49.07 -7.66
CA SER A 12 -52.43 48.29 -7.45
C SER A 12 -52.21 46.81 -7.81
N ASN A 13 -51.57 46.56 -8.97
CA ASN A 13 -51.27 45.21 -9.44
C ASN A 13 -50.24 44.48 -8.57
N ALA A 14 -49.26 45.19 -7.99
CA ALA A 14 -48.25 44.59 -7.12
C ALA A 14 -48.85 44.08 -5.80
N VAL A 15 -49.78 44.84 -5.19
CA VAL A 15 -50.48 44.43 -3.96
C VAL A 15 -51.40 43.24 -4.23
N THR A 16 -52.14 43.23 -5.34
CA THR A 16 -52.94 42.06 -5.74
C THR A 16 -52.07 40.82 -5.92
N MET A 17 -50.93 40.95 -6.59
CA MET A 17 -50.04 39.79 -6.78
C MET A 17 -49.45 39.30 -5.45
N ALA A 18 -49.06 40.20 -4.54
CA ALA A 18 -48.60 39.82 -3.21
C ALA A 18 -49.71 39.13 -2.39
N HIS A 19 -50.96 39.58 -2.51
CA HIS A 19 -52.12 38.97 -1.86
C HIS A 19 -52.35 37.54 -2.34
N GLU A 20 -52.35 37.31 -3.66
CA GLU A 20 -52.52 35.97 -4.23
C GLU A 20 -51.34 35.05 -3.88
N LEU A 21 -50.11 35.58 -3.83
CA LEU A 21 -48.94 34.85 -3.31
C LEU A 21 -49.10 34.52 -1.82
N GLY A 22 -49.75 35.38 -1.03
CA GLY A 22 -50.11 35.12 0.36
C GLY A 22 -50.93 33.84 0.51
N HIS A 23 -51.91 33.61 -0.38
CA HIS A 23 -52.66 32.36 -0.40
C HIS A 23 -51.79 31.14 -0.75
N CYS A 24 -50.84 31.28 -1.67
CA CYS A 24 -49.86 30.21 -1.94
C CYS A 24 -48.99 29.88 -0.71
N LEU A 25 -48.80 30.85 0.18
CA LEU A 25 -48.03 30.73 1.43
C LEU A 25 -48.91 30.44 2.66
N ASP A 26 -50.13 29.91 2.46
CA ASP A 26 -51.07 29.48 3.51
C ASP A 26 -51.70 30.61 4.35
N LEU A 27 -51.75 31.83 3.82
CA LEU A 27 -52.46 32.92 4.46
C LEU A 27 -53.92 32.95 4.00
N LEU A 28 -54.83 33.22 4.94
CA LEU A 28 -56.26 33.36 4.67
C LEU A 28 -56.70 34.81 4.87
N HIS A 29 -57.90 35.13 4.39
CA HIS A 29 -58.45 36.47 4.51
C HIS A 29 -58.70 36.84 5.98
N THR A 30 -58.32 38.05 6.38
CA THR A 30 -58.56 38.55 7.74
C THR A 30 -59.94 39.21 7.92
N TYR A 31 -60.85 38.98 6.97
CA TYR A 31 -62.17 39.62 6.89
C TYR A 31 -63.28 38.65 6.46
N GLU A 32 -64.53 39.05 6.71
CA GLU A 32 -65.74 38.38 6.22
C GLU A 32 -66.74 39.37 5.60
N PRO A 33 -67.64 38.91 4.70
CA PRO A 33 -67.73 37.55 4.17
C PRO A 33 -66.61 37.26 3.15
N SER A 34 -66.05 36.05 3.18
CA SER A 34 -64.99 35.62 2.27
C SER A 34 -65.06 34.10 2.02
N CYS A 35 -64.49 33.64 0.91
CA CYS A 35 -64.42 32.21 0.55
C CYS A 35 -63.41 31.42 1.40
N CYS A 36 -62.44 32.08 2.03
CA CYS A 36 -61.37 31.47 2.79
C CYS A 36 -60.83 32.45 3.84
N HIS A 37 -61.61 32.70 4.88
CA HIS A 37 -61.22 33.58 5.99
C HIS A 37 -60.47 32.82 7.09
N GLU A 38 -59.77 33.57 7.92
CA GLU A 38 -59.08 33.08 9.10
C GLU A 38 -60.07 32.50 10.14
N THR A 39 -59.62 32.10 11.32
CA THR A 39 -60.50 31.71 12.44
C THR A 39 -60.62 32.84 13.46
N CYS A 40 -61.85 33.25 13.80
CA CYS A 40 -62.14 34.24 14.84
C CYS A 40 -62.35 33.60 16.22
N ASN A 41 -61.90 32.35 16.40
CA ASN A 41 -62.06 31.59 17.64
C ASN A 41 -60.73 31.55 18.39
N SER A 42 -60.65 32.26 19.53
CA SER A 42 -59.44 32.31 20.37
C SER A 42 -59.03 30.95 20.97
N GLY A 43 -59.93 29.96 20.97
CA GLY A 43 -59.62 28.57 21.34
C GLY A 43 -59.03 27.73 20.20
N HIS A 44 -58.95 28.25 18.97
CA HIS A 44 -58.37 27.55 17.83
C HIS A 44 -56.85 27.69 17.81
N ARG A 45 -56.11 26.60 17.54
CA ARG A 45 -54.63 26.60 17.55
C ARG A 45 -53.98 27.57 16.57
N GLU A 46 -54.68 27.91 15.49
CA GLU A 46 -54.23 28.84 14.45
C GLU A 46 -54.73 30.28 14.68
N TYR A 47 -55.37 30.59 15.81
CA TYR A 47 -55.90 31.93 16.05
C TYR A 47 -54.80 32.99 16.03
N LEU A 48 -54.99 34.04 15.22
CA LEU A 48 -54.03 35.12 15.03
C LEU A 48 -54.27 36.21 16.08
N SER A 49 -53.83 35.98 17.32
CA SER A 49 -54.03 36.92 18.45
C SER A 49 -53.28 38.24 18.29
N ASP A 50 -52.25 38.27 17.45
CA ASP A 50 -51.49 39.45 17.03
C ASP A 50 -52.20 40.27 15.94
N ILE A 51 -53.30 39.75 15.38
CA ILE A 51 -54.18 40.47 14.45
C ILE A 51 -55.49 40.80 15.14
N PHE A 52 -56.16 39.80 15.71
CA PHE A 52 -57.51 39.92 16.26
C PHE A 52 -57.55 40.25 17.76
N GLY A 53 -56.38 40.36 18.40
CA GLY A 53 -56.24 40.61 19.84
C GLY A 53 -56.46 39.35 20.70
N PRO A 54 -56.03 39.36 21.98
CA PRO A 54 -56.14 38.20 22.87
C PRO A 54 -57.59 37.91 23.32
N THR A 55 -58.46 38.93 23.29
CA THR A 55 -59.90 38.84 23.61
C THR A 55 -60.71 39.37 22.44
N PRO A 56 -61.07 38.52 21.46
CA PRO A 56 -61.76 38.98 20.26
C PRO A 56 -63.13 39.59 20.61
N PRO A 57 -63.52 40.73 20.01
CA PRO A 57 -64.89 41.21 20.06
C PRO A 57 -65.86 40.21 19.41
N THR A 58 -67.18 40.42 19.54
CA THR A 58 -68.21 39.52 19.01
C THR A 58 -68.08 39.24 17.51
N SER A 59 -67.40 40.13 16.78
CA SER A 59 -66.86 39.92 15.44
C SER A 59 -65.44 40.53 15.41
N CYS A 60 -64.41 39.71 15.22
CA CYS A 60 -63.01 40.16 15.16
C CYS A 60 -62.52 40.37 13.72
N TRP A 61 -63.38 40.22 12.72
CA TRP A 61 -63.04 40.41 11.31
C TRP A 61 -62.77 41.87 10.98
N HIS A 62 -61.74 42.13 10.19
CA HIS A 62 -61.52 43.46 9.64
C HIS A 62 -62.63 43.83 8.66
N ASN A 63 -63.13 45.06 8.74
CA ASN A 63 -64.24 45.55 7.90
C ASN A 63 -63.97 46.94 7.28
N SER A 64 -62.84 47.56 7.60
CA SER A 64 -62.45 48.86 7.07
C SER A 64 -60.93 48.98 6.86
N CYS A 65 -60.53 49.95 6.03
CA CYS A 65 -59.12 50.24 5.72
C CYS A 65 -58.72 51.68 6.06
N SER A 66 -59.62 52.39 6.75
CA SER A 66 -59.44 53.77 7.18
C SER A 66 -60.37 54.06 8.37
N GLY A 67 -59.84 54.74 9.41
CA GLY A 67 -60.65 55.30 10.50
C GLY A 67 -60.36 54.80 11.92
N GLY A 68 -59.41 53.87 12.12
CA GLY A 68 -58.97 53.40 13.45
C GLY A 68 -57.72 54.13 13.98
N ILE A 69 -57.46 53.95 15.28
CA ILE A 69 -56.43 54.69 16.04
C ILE A 69 -55.01 54.23 15.69
N ASP A 70 -54.85 53.03 15.13
CA ASP A 70 -53.59 52.51 14.59
C ASP A 70 -53.87 51.18 13.82
N PRO A 71 -53.59 51.08 12.50
CA PRO A 71 -53.82 49.83 11.73
C PRO A 71 -52.88 48.67 12.12
N TRP A 72 -51.88 48.92 12.99
CA TRP A 72 -50.95 47.93 13.53
C TRP A 72 -51.41 47.35 14.89
N LEU A 73 -52.46 47.90 15.51
CA LEU A 73 -52.93 47.45 16.83
C LEU A 73 -53.82 46.19 16.71
N PRO A 74 -53.50 45.10 17.44
CA PRO A 74 -54.33 43.89 17.45
C PRO A 74 -55.74 44.17 18.01
N GLY A 75 -56.76 43.63 17.34
CA GLY A 75 -58.17 43.70 17.77
C GLY A 75 -58.95 44.90 17.26
N GLU A 76 -58.33 45.76 16.44
CA GLU A 76 -59.02 46.84 15.75
C GLU A 76 -59.76 46.34 14.51
N SER A 77 -60.85 47.03 14.14
CA SER A 77 -61.65 46.69 12.95
C SER A 77 -61.06 47.20 11.63
N SER A 78 -60.08 48.10 11.70
CA SER A 78 -59.37 48.66 10.55
C SER A 78 -57.97 48.06 10.41
N THR A 79 -57.57 47.69 9.19
CA THR A 79 -56.26 47.03 8.97
C THR A 79 -55.53 47.56 7.73
N ASN A 80 -54.20 47.39 7.72
CA ASN A 80 -53.35 47.49 6.54
C ASN A 80 -52.71 46.12 6.17
N ASN A 81 -53.25 45.03 6.73
CA ASN A 81 -52.80 43.67 6.49
C ASN A 81 -52.93 43.30 5.01
N LEU A 82 -51.93 42.61 4.46
CA LEU A 82 -51.90 42.13 3.08
C LEU A 82 -53.13 41.29 2.73
N MET A 83 -53.66 40.53 3.69
CA MET A 83 -54.83 39.66 3.53
C MET A 83 -56.15 40.31 3.96
N GLY A 84 -56.18 41.63 4.14
CA GLY A 84 -57.39 42.40 4.47
C GLY A 84 -58.26 42.71 3.24
N ASN A 85 -59.51 43.15 3.45
CA ASN A 85 -60.42 43.58 2.39
C ASN A 85 -60.16 45.02 1.94
N CYS A 86 -58.89 45.39 1.84
CA CYS A 86 -58.49 46.72 1.42
C CYS A 86 -58.46 46.72 -0.10
N GLY A 87 -59.56 47.20 -0.68
CA GLY A 87 -59.70 47.35 -2.12
C GLY A 87 -58.44 47.99 -2.72
N ILE A 88 -58.14 47.56 -3.95
CA ILE A 88 -56.89 47.75 -4.72
C ILE A 88 -56.44 49.21 -4.93
N ALA A 89 -57.13 50.19 -4.33
CA ALA A 89 -56.90 51.63 -4.43
C ALA A 89 -56.02 52.22 -3.31
N TRP A 90 -55.62 51.44 -2.29
CA TRP A 90 -54.80 51.95 -1.18
C TRP A 90 -53.35 51.43 -1.24
N PRO A 91 -52.34 52.31 -1.34
CA PRO A 91 -50.93 51.93 -1.44
C PRO A 91 -50.31 51.38 -0.13
N GLN A 92 -51.13 50.97 0.86
CA GLN A 92 -50.67 50.63 2.21
C GLN A 92 -50.95 49.18 2.66
N GLY A 93 -51.54 48.33 1.81
CA GLY A 93 -51.80 46.92 2.13
C GLY A 93 -50.57 46.01 1.99
N TYR A 94 -49.61 46.11 2.90
CA TYR A 94 -48.33 45.37 2.83
C TYR A 94 -47.92 44.69 4.14
N TRP A 95 -48.70 44.84 5.22
CA TRP A 95 -48.33 44.28 6.50
C TRP A 95 -48.68 42.79 6.61
N ILE A 96 -47.78 42.02 7.21
CA ILE A 96 -47.98 40.62 7.62
C ILE A 96 -47.58 40.55 9.10
N SER A 97 -48.41 39.92 9.92
CA SER A 97 -48.15 39.77 11.36
C SER A 97 -47.08 38.70 11.63
N GLU A 98 -46.54 38.65 12.86
CA GLU A 98 -45.54 37.63 13.23
C GLU A 98 -46.12 36.21 13.15
N LEU A 99 -47.37 36.00 13.57
CA LEU A 99 -48.03 34.69 13.46
C LEU A 99 -48.35 34.33 11.99
N GLN A 100 -48.72 35.29 11.15
CA GLN A 100 -48.85 35.04 9.71
C GLN A 100 -47.50 34.70 9.08
N ALA A 101 -46.43 35.42 9.42
CA ALA A 101 -45.07 35.06 8.97
C ALA A 101 -44.71 33.65 9.43
N GLY A 102 -45.03 33.25 10.67
CA GLY A 102 -44.87 31.88 11.15
C GLY A 102 -45.61 30.84 10.29
N ARG A 103 -46.80 31.15 9.79
CA ARG A 103 -47.52 30.28 8.83
C ARG A 103 -46.82 30.20 7.49
N VAL A 104 -46.32 31.33 6.97
CA VAL A 104 -45.50 31.35 5.75
C VAL A 104 -44.28 30.44 5.92
N HIS A 105 -43.55 30.55 7.03
CA HIS A 105 -42.42 29.66 7.35
C HIS A 105 -42.83 28.18 7.38
N ARG A 106 -43.95 27.86 8.03
CA ARG A 106 -44.50 26.49 8.04
C ARG A 106 -44.84 26.02 6.63
N ALA A 107 -45.52 26.83 5.82
CA ALA A 107 -45.90 26.49 4.46
C ALA A 107 -44.65 26.20 3.60
N LEU A 108 -43.62 27.03 3.70
CA LEU A 108 -42.34 26.84 3.02
C LEU A 108 -41.58 25.59 3.48
N ALA A 109 -41.85 25.07 4.68
CA ALA A 109 -41.22 23.85 5.18
C ALA A 109 -41.97 22.58 4.74
N VAL A 110 -43.31 22.57 4.82
CA VAL A 110 -44.10 21.31 4.73
C VAL A 110 -45.12 21.25 3.59
N LYS A 111 -45.37 22.35 2.87
CA LYS A 111 -46.32 22.38 1.74
C LYS A 111 -45.58 22.41 0.40
N SER A 112 -46.31 22.16 -0.68
CA SER A 112 -45.78 22.14 -2.05
C SER A 112 -45.14 23.46 -2.50
N VAL A 113 -45.42 24.59 -1.85
CA VAL A 113 -44.77 25.87 -2.15
C VAL A 113 -43.25 25.84 -1.93
N LYS A 114 -42.75 24.92 -1.09
CA LYS A 114 -41.31 24.70 -0.86
C LYS A 114 -40.54 24.37 -2.14
N ASP A 115 -41.19 23.74 -3.10
CA ASP A 115 -40.62 23.33 -4.38
C ASP A 115 -40.36 24.51 -5.32
N TYR A 116 -40.99 25.67 -5.04
CA TYR A 116 -40.89 26.90 -5.83
C TYR A 116 -40.13 28.02 -5.10
N ALA A 117 -39.65 27.74 -3.89
CA ALA A 117 -38.84 28.67 -3.12
C ALA A 117 -37.37 28.54 -3.50
N PHE A 118 -36.71 29.68 -3.71
CA PHE A 118 -35.26 29.73 -3.91
C PHE A 118 -34.53 29.05 -2.75
N ASP A 119 -33.35 28.51 -3.04
CA ASP A 119 -32.47 28.09 -1.97
C ASP A 119 -32.01 29.29 -1.16
N ALA A 120 -32.27 29.22 0.14
CA ALA A 120 -32.01 30.29 1.08
C ALA A 120 -31.52 29.68 2.40
N HIS A 121 -30.56 30.37 3.01
CA HIS A 121 -29.98 29.98 4.29
C HIS A 121 -30.09 31.13 5.29
N GLY A 122 -30.83 30.88 6.37
CA GLY A 122 -31.05 31.79 7.47
C GLY A 122 -29.87 31.75 8.44
N LEU A 123 -29.55 32.91 9.01
CA LEU A 123 -28.43 33.07 9.95
C LEU A 123 -28.69 32.46 11.33
N GLN A 124 -29.95 32.15 11.65
CA GLN A 124 -30.34 31.59 12.94
C GLN A 124 -30.60 30.09 12.80
N PRO A 125 -29.89 29.22 13.54
CA PRO A 125 -30.10 27.78 13.44
C PRO A 125 -31.44 27.34 14.03
N LEU A 126 -32.00 26.25 13.50
CA LEU A 126 -33.08 25.49 14.13
C LEU A 126 -32.48 24.66 15.26
N VAL A 127 -32.88 24.95 16.50
CA VAL A 127 -32.35 24.27 17.68
C VAL A 127 -33.35 23.23 18.20
N VAL A 128 -32.93 21.97 18.25
CA VAL A 128 -33.68 20.88 18.88
C VAL A 128 -33.19 20.73 20.31
N SER A 129 -33.99 21.22 21.25
CA SER A 129 -33.66 21.29 22.69
C SER A 129 -34.32 20.20 23.54
N GLN A 130 -35.12 19.32 22.94
CA GLN A 130 -35.79 18.21 23.60
C GLN A 130 -35.84 17.00 22.66
N ASN A 131 -36.05 15.81 23.19
CA ASN A 131 -36.11 14.60 22.37
C ASN A 131 -37.30 14.67 21.40
N GLU A 132 -37.02 14.50 20.12
CA GLU A 132 -38.02 14.63 19.05
C GLU A 132 -37.90 13.48 18.03
N THR A 133 -39.03 13.14 17.43
CA THR A 133 -39.11 12.26 16.26
C THR A 133 -39.78 13.02 15.12
N TRP A 134 -39.07 13.19 14.02
CA TRP A 134 -39.59 13.80 12.80
C TRP A 134 -39.97 12.71 11.80
N ASN A 135 -41.23 12.70 11.41
CA ASN A 135 -41.86 11.62 10.65
C ASN A 135 -42.72 12.11 9.48
N PHE A 136 -42.54 13.36 9.06
CA PHE A 136 -43.16 13.93 7.87
C PHE A 136 -42.13 14.73 7.10
N GLU A 137 -42.26 14.75 5.77
CA GLU A 137 -41.34 15.45 4.88
C GLU A 137 -41.28 16.95 5.20
N MET A 138 -40.06 17.48 5.31
CA MET A 138 -39.84 18.91 5.56
C MET A 138 -38.57 19.43 4.89
N ARG A 139 -38.62 20.69 4.46
CA ARG A 139 -37.46 21.47 4.01
C ARG A 139 -37.05 22.47 5.08
N LEU A 140 -35.76 22.47 5.41
CA LEU A 140 -35.14 23.47 6.26
C LEU A 140 -34.54 24.59 5.40
N TYR A 141 -34.42 25.77 6.01
CA TYR A 141 -33.78 26.95 5.41
C TYR A 141 -32.69 27.49 6.33
N GLN A 142 -32.16 26.68 7.24
CA GLN A 142 -31.13 27.07 8.22
C GLN A 142 -30.40 25.83 8.71
N ASP A 143 -29.29 26.02 9.43
CA ASP A 143 -28.59 24.93 10.11
C ASP A 143 -29.50 24.24 11.13
N LEU A 144 -29.28 22.94 11.35
CA LEU A 144 -29.96 22.16 12.38
C LEU A 144 -28.98 21.87 13.51
N VAL A 145 -29.30 22.27 14.74
CA VAL A 145 -28.44 22.06 15.91
C VAL A 145 -29.18 21.18 16.92
N ILE A 146 -28.57 20.06 17.29
CA ILE A 146 -29.08 19.18 18.35
C ILE A 146 -28.30 19.46 19.63
N GLU A 147 -28.98 19.89 20.69
CA GLU A 147 -28.35 20.27 21.95
C GLU A 147 -27.87 19.06 22.78
N PRO A 148 -26.90 19.25 23.70
CA PRO A 148 -26.41 18.19 24.57
C PRO A 148 -27.53 17.48 25.34
N GLY A 149 -27.47 16.15 25.38
CA GLY A 149 -28.47 15.31 26.06
C GLY A 149 -29.74 15.06 25.26
N VAL A 150 -29.86 15.62 24.05
CA VAL A 150 -31.04 15.50 23.20
C VAL A 150 -30.83 14.44 22.12
N THR A 151 -31.90 13.68 21.84
CA THR A 151 -31.99 12.76 20.69
C THR A 151 -32.99 13.30 19.66
N LEU A 152 -32.54 13.48 18.43
CA LEU A 152 -33.41 13.65 17.27
C LEU A 152 -33.46 12.35 16.47
N THR A 153 -34.67 11.84 16.19
CA THR A 153 -34.88 10.70 15.29
C THR A 153 -35.58 11.18 14.02
N VAL A 154 -35.00 10.90 12.86
CA VAL A 154 -35.55 11.26 11.55
C VAL A 154 -35.96 9.98 10.82
N THR A 155 -37.26 9.85 10.53
CA THR A 155 -37.84 8.73 9.78
C THR A 155 -38.49 9.17 8.46
N CYS A 156 -38.20 10.40 8.04
CA CYS A 156 -38.80 11.07 6.89
C CYS A 156 -37.72 11.65 5.98
N GLN A 157 -38.15 12.28 4.88
CA GLN A 157 -37.27 13.08 4.04
C GLN A 157 -37.07 14.48 4.67
N LEU A 158 -35.81 14.83 4.90
CA LEU A 158 -35.36 16.12 5.40
C LEU A 158 -34.50 16.80 4.32
N GLU A 159 -35.00 17.88 3.75
CA GLU A 159 -34.27 18.67 2.76
C GLU A 159 -33.48 19.80 3.43
N MET A 160 -32.17 19.80 3.27
CA MET A 160 -31.25 20.81 3.79
C MET A 160 -30.96 21.88 2.72
N PRO A 161 -30.83 23.16 3.11
CA PRO A 161 -30.37 24.19 2.20
C PRO A 161 -28.89 23.97 1.87
N THR A 162 -28.40 24.48 0.74
CA THR A 162 -27.05 24.14 0.22
C THR A 162 -25.91 24.62 1.13
N ALA A 163 -26.07 25.76 1.77
CA ALA A 163 -25.16 26.26 2.81
C ALA A 163 -25.42 25.67 4.21
N GLY A 164 -26.48 24.87 4.36
CA GLY A 164 -26.92 24.30 5.62
C GLY A 164 -26.16 23.05 6.04
N LYS A 165 -26.07 22.86 7.35
CA LYS A 165 -25.48 21.68 7.99
C LYS A 165 -26.29 21.19 9.18
N ILE A 166 -26.03 19.95 9.58
CA ILE A 166 -26.54 19.37 10.82
C ILE A 166 -25.40 19.28 11.82
N ILE A 167 -25.57 19.89 12.99
CA ILE A 167 -24.60 19.92 14.08
C ILE A 167 -25.11 19.06 15.22
N VAL A 168 -24.36 18.00 15.54
CA VAL A 168 -24.61 17.13 16.68
C VAL A 168 -23.60 17.46 17.76
N LYS A 169 -24.03 18.21 18.80
CA LYS A 169 -23.15 18.64 19.89
C LYS A 169 -22.70 17.44 20.78
N PRO A 170 -21.66 17.60 21.60
CA PRO A 170 -21.30 16.60 22.61
C PRO A 170 -22.50 16.17 23.45
N ASN A 171 -22.63 14.87 23.74
CA ASN A 171 -23.76 14.25 24.44
C ASN A 171 -25.10 14.28 23.68
N ALA A 172 -25.16 14.83 22.46
CA ALA A 172 -26.34 14.80 21.61
C ALA A 172 -26.34 13.57 20.69
N ARG A 173 -27.52 13.20 20.19
CA ARG A 173 -27.69 12.04 19.30
C ARG A 173 -28.60 12.35 18.12
N LEU A 174 -28.13 12.03 16.93
CA LEU A 174 -28.94 12.00 15.70
C LEU A 174 -29.13 10.54 15.27
N ILE A 175 -30.37 10.16 15.02
CA ILE A 175 -30.73 8.83 14.50
C ILE A 175 -31.47 9.02 13.17
N ILE A 176 -30.91 8.49 12.08
CA ILE A 176 -31.56 8.41 10.78
C ILE A 176 -32.09 6.97 10.65
N ASP A 177 -33.40 6.81 10.88
CA ASP A 177 -34.08 5.52 10.99
C ASP A 177 -35.02 5.35 9.79
N GLY A 178 -34.46 4.82 8.69
CA GLY A 178 -35.13 4.74 7.39
C GLY A 178 -35.50 6.09 6.74
N GLY A 179 -35.07 7.21 7.34
CA GLY A 179 -35.22 8.56 6.79
C GLY A 179 -34.17 8.89 5.72
N VAL A 180 -34.40 9.99 4.99
CA VAL A 180 -33.49 10.49 3.94
C VAL A 180 -33.12 11.92 4.27
N ILE A 181 -31.83 12.23 4.37
CA ILE A 181 -31.34 13.60 4.49
C ILE A 181 -30.66 13.97 3.17
N THR A 182 -31.20 14.98 2.50
CA THR A 182 -30.82 15.37 1.13
C THR A 182 -30.84 16.88 0.99
N THR A 183 -30.50 17.41 -0.18
CA THR A 183 -30.71 18.82 -0.53
C THR A 183 -32.09 19.04 -1.19
N ALA A 184 -32.47 20.29 -1.45
CA ALA A 184 -33.76 20.61 -2.03
C ALA A 184 -34.00 19.88 -3.36
N ARG A 185 -35.25 19.46 -3.62
CA ARG A 185 -35.65 18.60 -4.76
C ARG A 185 -35.15 19.05 -6.14
N TYR A 186 -35.00 20.36 -6.37
CA TYR A 186 -34.54 20.92 -7.65
C TYR A 186 -33.19 21.66 -7.53
N SER A 187 -32.46 21.43 -6.45
CA SER A 187 -31.09 21.90 -6.29
C SER A 187 -30.16 21.03 -7.13
N ASP A 188 -29.27 21.64 -7.90
CA ASP A 188 -28.23 20.96 -8.68
C ASP A 188 -26.88 20.94 -7.95
N THR A 189 -26.87 21.22 -6.64
CA THR A 189 -25.66 21.30 -5.83
C THR A 189 -25.80 20.56 -4.49
N PHE A 190 -24.72 20.53 -3.73
CA PHE A 190 -24.63 19.82 -2.46
C PHE A 190 -25.10 20.66 -1.27
N TRP A 191 -25.55 19.99 -0.22
CA TRP A 191 -25.59 20.58 1.13
C TRP A 191 -24.30 20.27 1.91
N GLN A 192 -24.04 20.96 3.03
CA GLN A 192 -22.72 20.87 3.66
C GLN A 192 -22.45 19.54 4.38
N GLY A 193 -23.48 18.90 4.93
CA GLY A 193 -23.37 17.61 5.62
C GLY A 193 -23.55 17.63 7.14
N ILE A 194 -23.17 16.53 7.79
CA ILE A 194 -23.33 16.31 9.23
C ILE A 194 -21.99 16.50 9.96
N GLU A 195 -21.95 17.42 10.93
CA GLU A 195 -20.82 17.60 11.84
C GLU A 195 -21.16 17.03 13.23
N ALA A 196 -20.48 15.95 13.63
CA ALA A 196 -20.57 15.42 14.99
C ALA A 196 -19.43 15.97 15.83
N TRP A 197 -19.74 16.92 16.71
CA TRP A 197 -18.73 17.62 17.51
C TRP A 197 -18.34 16.80 18.73
N GLY A 198 -17.05 16.84 19.03
CA GLY A 198 -16.41 16.09 20.10
C GLY A 198 -15.61 16.93 21.08
N THR A 199 -14.85 16.24 21.92
CA THR A 199 -13.77 16.82 22.72
C THR A 199 -12.56 15.89 22.64
N VAL A 200 -11.47 16.36 22.03
CA VAL A 200 -10.31 15.53 21.68
C VAL A 200 -9.60 14.94 22.90
N SER A 201 -9.62 15.64 24.03
CA SER A 201 -9.01 15.21 25.30
C SER A 201 -9.93 14.36 26.18
N GLN A 202 -11.08 13.92 25.65
CA GLN A 202 -12.07 13.14 26.38
C GLN A 202 -12.37 11.83 25.65
N HIS A 203 -12.76 10.80 26.40
CA HIS A 203 -13.09 9.48 25.88
C HIS A 203 -14.47 9.41 25.21
N GLN A 204 -14.78 8.32 24.52
CA GLN A 204 -16.08 8.09 23.86
C GLN A 204 -17.10 7.30 24.71
N TYR A 205 -16.81 6.99 25.98
CA TYR A 205 -17.74 6.25 26.85
C TYR A 205 -18.86 7.12 27.46
N PRO A 206 -19.98 6.50 27.89
CA PRO A 206 -20.35 5.09 27.71
C PRO A 206 -20.66 4.75 26.25
N VAL A 207 -20.51 3.47 25.87
CA VAL A 207 -20.58 3.01 24.47
C VAL A 207 -21.90 3.36 23.77
N THR A 208 -23.01 3.38 24.52
CA THR A 208 -24.35 3.63 23.98
C THR A 208 -24.66 5.11 23.75
N GLN A 209 -24.00 6.01 24.49
CA GLN A 209 -24.16 7.45 24.39
C GLN A 209 -22.90 8.14 24.91
N PRO A 210 -21.93 8.39 24.03
CA PRO A 210 -20.70 9.10 24.37
C PRO A 210 -21.00 10.44 25.06
N THR A 211 -20.53 10.62 26.29
CA THR A 211 -20.84 11.85 27.05
C THR A 211 -20.15 13.09 26.49
N TYR A 212 -18.99 12.91 25.85
CA TYR A 212 -18.15 14.01 25.37
C TYR A 212 -18.12 14.15 23.85
N GLN A 213 -18.88 13.30 23.15
CA GLN A 213 -18.90 13.25 21.69
C GLN A 213 -20.35 13.26 21.18
N GLY A 214 -20.57 13.89 20.04
CA GLY A 214 -21.82 13.74 19.29
C GLY A 214 -21.90 12.35 18.68
N LEU A 215 -23.09 11.76 18.70
CA LEU A 215 -23.35 10.42 18.16
C LEU A 215 -24.34 10.49 16.99
N VAL A 216 -23.94 9.97 15.84
CA VAL A 216 -24.80 9.79 14.66
C VAL A 216 -25.01 8.30 14.42
N ILE A 217 -26.27 7.90 14.23
CA ILE A 217 -26.65 6.52 13.94
C ILE A 217 -27.45 6.48 12.65
N LEU A 218 -27.02 5.67 11.68
CA LEU A 218 -27.84 5.27 10.54
C LEU A 218 -28.28 3.82 10.77
N LYS A 219 -29.57 3.54 10.64
CA LYS A 219 -30.13 2.19 10.75
C LYS A 219 -31.37 2.07 9.85
N ASN A 220 -31.80 0.83 9.62
CA ASN A 220 -33.00 0.51 8.85
C ASN A 220 -33.01 1.19 7.46
N GLY A 221 -31.84 1.26 6.80
CA GLY A 221 -31.69 1.87 5.48
C GLY A 221 -31.72 3.40 5.47
N GLY A 222 -31.36 4.07 6.57
CA GLY A 222 -31.27 5.55 6.59
C GLY A 222 -30.27 6.08 5.55
N ILE A 223 -30.62 7.17 4.86
CA ILE A 223 -29.86 7.71 3.72
C ILE A 223 -29.35 9.12 4.01
N VAL A 224 -28.09 9.36 3.70
CA VAL A 224 -27.47 10.69 3.59
C VAL A 224 -27.03 10.85 2.15
N GLU A 225 -27.60 11.81 1.43
CA GLU A 225 -27.33 11.97 0.00
C GLU A 225 -27.08 13.41 -0.42
N HIS A 226 -26.38 13.58 -1.55
CA HIS A 226 -26.03 14.87 -2.14
C HIS A 226 -25.37 15.84 -1.13
N ALA A 227 -24.53 15.30 -0.25
CA ALA A 227 -23.74 16.10 0.69
C ALA A 227 -22.33 16.35 0.15
N ARG A 228 -21.77 17.53 0.43
CA ARG A 228 -20.37 17.82 0.14
C ARG A 228 -19.45 16.98 1.03
N LEU A 229 -19.84 16.79 2.29
CA LEU A 229 -19.22 15.87 3.22
C LEU A 229 -20.30 15.19 4.08
N GLY A 230 -20.69 13.96 3.75
CA GLY A 230 -21.84 13.29 4.39
C GLY A 230 -21.76 13.26 5.92
N PHE A 231 -20.57 12.98 6.47
CA PHE A 231 -20.30 13.04 7.90
C PHE A 231 -18.86 13.48 8.17
N THR A 232 -18.64 14.24 9.25
CA THR A 232 -17.34 14.47 9.86
C THR A 232 -17.37 14.38 11.38
N ASN A 233 -16.30 13.87 11.98
CA ASN A 233 -16.19 13.63 13.43
C ASN A 233 -15.73 14.86 14.24
N TRP A 234 -15.74 16.06 13.66
CA TRP A 234 -15.28 17.28 14.30
C TRP A 234 -15.95 18.53 13.73
N ARG A 235 -15.70 19.68 14.35
CA ARG A 235 -16.04 21.00 13.81
C ARG A 235 -14.86 21.53 13.00
N PRO A 236 -14.98 21.69 11.67
CA PRO A 236 -13.92 22.25 10.84
C PRO A 236 -13.37 23.57 11.39
N GLY A 237 -12.03 23.66 11.47
CA GLY A 237 -11.32 24.82 12.03
C GLY A 237 -11.15 24.82 13.56
N VAL A 238 -11.71 23.83 14.29
CA VAL A 238 -11.59 23.76 15.76
C VAL A 238 -11.02 22.40 16.18
N LYS A 239 -9.69 22.28 16.29
CA LYS A 239 -8.99 21.01 16.60
C LYS A 239 -9.49 20.31 17.86
N ALA A 240 -9.84 21.09 18.89
CA ALA A 240 -10.32 20.57 20.16
C ALA A 240 -11.65 19.81 20.06
N SER A 241 -12.37 19.94 18.95
CA SER A 241 -13.70 19.36 18.73
C SER A 241 -13.70 17.98 18.06
N ARG A 242 -12.54 17.33 17.89
CA ARG A 242 -12.45 16.00 17.29
C ARG A 242 -12.96 14.92 18.24
N GLY A 243 -13.54 13.85 17.69
CA GLY A 243 -13.90 12.64 18.43
C GLY A 243 -15.35 12.18 18.29
N GLY A 244 -16.15 12.85 17.45
CA GLY A 244 -17.52 12.44 17.09
C GLY A 244 -17.60 10.98 16.64
N VAL A 245 -18.78 10.38 16.83
CA VAL A 245 -19.02 8.95 16.60
C VAL A 245 -20.08 8.74 15.52
N LEU A 246 -19.81 7.84 14.57
CA LEU A 246 -20.76 7.40 13.55
C LEU A 246 -20.95 5.88 13.61
N GLN A 247 -22.20 5.43 13.74
CA GLN A 247 -22.53 4.01 13.76
C GLN A 247 -23.54 3.70 12.66
N VAL A 248 -23.17 2.85 11.70
CA VAL A 248 -24.11 2.29 10.73
C VAL A 248 -24.49 0.88 11.18
N GLN A 249 -25.78 0.69 11.46
CA GLN A 249 -26.33 -0.50 12.12
C GLN A 249 -27.25 -1.25 11.14
N GLY A 250 -26.68 -2.24 10.45
CA GLY A 250 -27.42 -3.19 9.62
C GLY A 250 -27.20 -4.63 10.04
N GLY A 251 -27.81 -5.55 9.28
CA GLY A 251 -27.72 -6.99 9.47
C GLY A 251 -27.72 -7.74 8.14
N LEU A 252 -27.60 -9.08 8.19
CA LEU A 252 -27.40 -9.92 7.00
C LEU A 252 -28.42 -9.73 5.86
N ASN A 253 -29.64 -9.28 6.18
CA ASN A 253 -30.71 -9.03 5.20
C ASN A 253 -31.21 -7.58 5.23
N GLU A 254 -30.49 -6.67 5.87
CA GLU A 254 -30.94 -5.31 6.13
C GLU A 254 -29.77 -4.34 5.98
N THR A 255 -29.83 -3.47 4.96
CA THR A 255 -28.91 -2.34 4.82
C THR A 255 -29.00 -1.47 6.07
N GLY A 256 -27.86 -1.18 6.68
CA GLY A 256 -27.80 -0.32 7.85
C GLY A 256 -28.03 1.14 7.47
N GLY A 257 -27.32 1.61 6.45
CA GLY A 257 -27.49 2.97 5.94
C GLY A 257 -26.71 3.20 4.67
N THR A 258 -27.05 4.29 3.98
CA THR A 258 -26.52 4.60 2.65
C THR A 258 -25.98 6.02 2.61
N PHE A 259 -24.79 6.17 2.04
CA PHE A 259 -24.24 7.45 1.61
C PHE A 259 -24.27 7.48 0.09
N LEU A 260 -25.14 8.29 -0.49
CA LEU A 260 -25.41 8.32 -1.93
C LEU A 260 -25.00 9.66 -2.54
N ASN A 261 -24.19 9.65 -3.59
CA ASN A 261 -23.80 10.84 -4.35
C ASN A 261 -23.22 11.97 -3.48
N CYS A 262 -22.46 11.58 -2.44
CA CYS A 262 -21.69 12.51 -1.63
C CYS A 262 -20.31 12.72 -2.28
N ARG A 263 -19.79 13.96 -2.30
CA ARG A 263 -18.43 14.23 -2.79
C ARG A 263 -17.39 13.50 -1.93
N ARG A 264 -17.56 13.57 -0.61
CA ARG A 264 -16.91 12.74 0.39
C ARG A 264 -18.00 12.18 1.30
N ALA A 265 -18.15 10.86 1.43
CA ALA A 265 -19.23 10.33 2.25
C ALA A 265 -18.93 10.46 3.75
N VAL A 266 -17.72 10.13 4.19
CA VAL A 266 -17.33 10.12 5.60
C VAL A 266 -15.88 10.54 5.78
N GLU A 267 -15.67 11.55 6.64
CA GLU A 267 -14.35 11.99 7.11
C GLU A 267 -14.14 11.65 8.58
N PHE A 268 -13.00 11.01 8.87
CA PHE A 268 -12.50 10.89 10.23
C PHE A 268 -11.16 11.59 10.39
N ASN A 269 -11.19 12.72 11.11
CA ASN A 269 -10.01 13.45 11.52
C ASN A 269 -9.39 12.83 12.80
N LYS A 270 -8.09 13.13 13.03
CA LYS A 270 -7.26 12.57 14.11
C LYS A 270 -7.95 12.57 15.47
N TYR A 271 -8.20 11.38 16.01
CA TYR A 271 -8.70 11.20 17.36
C TYR A 271 -8.35 9.80 17.91
N ARG A 272 -7.88 9.77 19.16
CA ARG A 272 -7.50 8.56 19.87
C ARG A 272 -8.42 8.37 21.07
N ASN A 273 -9.30 7.38 21.02
CA ASN A 273 -10.14 7.01 22.16
C ASN A 273 -9.27 6.37 23.27
N PHE A 274 -9.76 6.39 24.51
CA PHE A 274 -9.06 5.83 25.66
C PHE A 274 -10.03 5.41 26.78
N HIS A 275 -9.53 4.60 27.71
CA HIS A 275 -10.32 4.10 28.82
C HIS A 275 -10.61 5.21 29.84
N PRO A 276 -11.87 5.38 30.32
CA PRO A 276 -12.26 6.48 31.20
C PRO A 276 -11.45 6.60 32.48
N SER A 277 -11.12 5.45 33.10
CA SER A 277 -10.37 5.41 34.36
C SER A 277 -8.86 5.32 34.16
N ILE A 278 -8.38 5.06 32.93
CA ILE A 278 -6.96 4.86 32.62
C ILE A 278 -6.68 5.55 31.28
N PRO A 279 -6.50 6.88 31.23
CA PRO A 279 -6.37 7.61 29.97
C PRO A 279 -5.15 7.22 29.11
N THR A 280 -4.14 6.60 29.72
CA THR A 280 -2.98 6.03 29.00
C THR A 280 -3.32 4.74 28.24
N LEU A 281 -4.39 4.05 28.63
CA LEU A 281 -4.89 2.88 27.92
C LEU A 281 -5.79 3.37 26.78
N THR A 282 -5.26 3.30 25.56
CA THR A 282 -6.01 3.60 24.34
C THR A 282 -7.23 2.69 24.17
N GLN A 283 -8.15 3.02 23.29
CA GLN A 283 -9.27 2.17 22.91
C GLN A 283 -9.56 2.37 21.42
N ASN A 284 -10.24 1.43 20.81
CA ASN A 284 -10.78 1.61 19.47
C ASN A 284 -11.83 2.73 19.46
N ASN A 285 -11.95 3.40 18.33
CA ASN A 285 -13.06 4.30 18.08
C ASN A 285 -14.38 3.52 18.14
N LEU A 286 -15.42 4.13 18.70
CA LEU A 286 -16.76 3.53 18.77
C LEU A 286 -17.53 3.59 17.45
N SER A 287 -16.93 4.16 16.41
CA SER A 287 -17.50 4.24 15.07
C SER A 287 -17.29 2.93 14.31
N TYR A 288 -18.33 2.49 13.60
CA TYR A 288 -18.30 1.27 12.79
C TYR A 288 -19.38 1.30 11.70
N PHE A 289 -19.18 0.45 10.70
CA PHE A 289 -20.06 0.31 9.55
C PHE A 289 -20.44 -1.16 9.37
N ARG A 290 -21.73 -1.47 9.47
CA ARG A 290 -22.27 -2.80 9.20
C ARG A 290 -23.34 -2.68 8.13
N HIS A 291 -23.13 -3.37 7.01
CA HIS A 291 -24.04 -3.32 5.86
C HIS A 291 -24.30 -1.88 5.39
N ALA A 292 -23.22 -1.10 5.25
CA ALA A 292 -23.30 0.28 4.77
C ALA A 292 -23.05 0.33 3.26
N ASP A 293 -23.85 1.12 2.56
CA ASP A 293 -23.74 1.31 1.12
C ASP A 293 -23.17 2.70 0.82
N PHE A 294 -22.01 2.75 0.20
CA PHE A 294 -21.38 3.96 -0.29
C PHE A 294 -21.43 3.94 -1.82
N ILE A 295 -22.27 4.81 -2.39
CA ILE A 295 -22.63 4.73 -3.81
C ILE A 295 -22.47 6.10 -4.45
N VAL A 296 -21.83 6.11 -5.62
CA VAL A 296 -21.89 7.22 -6.57
C VAL A 296 -22.46 6.71 -7.88
N ASP A 297 -23.39 7.47 -8.46
CA ASP A 297 -24.06 7.14 -9.72
C ASP A 297 -24.17 8.37 -10.64
N ASN A 298 -24.91 8.22 -11.74
CA ASN A 298 -25.04 9.27 -12.75
C ASN A 298 -25.85 10.50 -12.27
N ASP A 299 -26.47 10.47 -11.08
CA ASP A 299 -27.13 11.63 -10.44
C ASP A 299 -26.17 12.40 -9.50
N TYR A 300 -24.87 12.12 -9.58
CA TYR A 300 -23.85 12.87 -8.86
C TYR A 300 -23.80 14.35 -9.33
N ARG A 301 -23.95 15.28 -8.36
CA ARG A 301 -24.13 16.72 -8.62
C ARG A 301 -22.84 17.53 -8.68
N GLY A 302 -21.69 16.91 -8.42
CA GLY A 302 -20.40 17.57 -8.40
C GLY A 302 -19.67 17.58 -9.75
N GLY A 303 -20.30 17.02 -10.80
CA GLY A 303 -19.64 16.77 -12.08
C GLY A 303 -18.55 15.70 -11.92
N ASP A 304 -17.31 16.07 -12.18
CA ASP A 304 -16.15 15.17 -12.20
C ASP A 304 -15.31 15.23 -10.91
N ASP A 305 -15.85 15.81 -9.83
CA ASP A 305 -15.09 16.11 -8.60
C ASP A 305 -15.24 15.07 -7.47
N PHE A 306 -15.81 13.88 -7.77
CA PHE A 306 -15.91 12.80 -6.80
C PHE A 306 -14.52 12.36 -6.34
N ASP A 307 -14.33 12.33 -5.02
CA ASP A 307 -13.00 12.21 -4.42
C ASP A 307 -12.82 10.81 -3.80
N HIS A 308 -13.61 10.50 -2.78
CA HIS A 308 -13.60 9.20 -2.12
C HIS A 308 -14.84 9.00 -1.24
N HIS A 309 -15.20 7.75 -1.00
CA HIS A 309 -16.27 7.42 -0.07
C HIS A 309 -15.83 7.69 1.37
N VAL A 310 -14.72 7.10 1.82
CA VAL A 310 -14.26 7.22 3.20
C VAL A 310 -12.84 7.74 3.24
N ASP A 311 -12.58 8.71 4.10
CA ASP A 311 -11.23 9.10 4.50
C ASP A 311 -10.96 8.93 6.00
N LEU A 312 -9.74 8.49 6.30
CA LEU A 312 -9.29 8.19 7.65
C LEU A 312 -7.90 8.79 7.89
N TRP A 313 -7.79 9.70 8.86
CA TRP A 313 -6.51 10.26 9.28
C TRP A 313 -6.23 10.04 10.76
N ASP A 314 -5.16 9.30 11.08
CA ASP A 314 -4.67 9.05 12.44
C ASP A 314 -5.78 8.65 13.43
N VAL A 315 -6.55 7.65 13.01
CA VAL A 315 -7.63 7.02 13.80
C VAL A 315 -7.37 5.52 13.92
N THR A 316 -7.89 4.90 14.97
CA THR A 316 -7.68 3.47 15.21
C THR A 316 -8.97 2.76 15.59
N GLY A 317 -9.18 1.60 14.97
CA GLY A 317 -10.25 0.67 15.29
C GLY A 317 -11.54 0.85 14.50
N ILE A 318 -11.50 1.55 13.36
CA ILE A 318 -12.69 1.68 12.49
C ILE A 318 -12.93 0.35 11.77
N ALA A 319 -14.13 -0.21 11.89
CA ALA A 319 -14.48 -1.49 11.30
C ALA A 319 -15.57 -1.35 10.24
N PHE A 320 -15.32 -1.93 9.06
CA PHE A 320 -16.25 -2.07 7.95
C PHE A 320 -16.59 -3.56 7.78
N SER A 321 -17.87 -3.88 7.87
CA SER A 321 -18.37 -5.25 7.82
C SER A 321 -19.47 -5.31 6.75
N GLN A 322 -19.21 -6.06 5.67
CA GLN A 322 -20.15 -6.26 4.55
C GLN A 322 -20.63 -4.93 3.96
N CYS A 323 -19.70 -4.00 3.76
CA CYS A 323 -19.99 -2.69 3.20
C CYS A 323 -19.71 -2.69 1.69
N ASP A 324 -20.45 -1.87 0.96
CA ASP A 324 -20.32 -1.71 -0.47
C ASP A 324 -19.78 -0.32 -0.80
N PHE A 325 -18.73 -0.28 -1.62
CA PHE A 325 -18.11 0.94 -2.12
C PHE A 325 -18.17 0.89 -3.63
N ILE A 326 -19.10 1.63 -4.23
CA ILE A 326 -19.47 1.46 -5.63
C ILE A 326 -19.45 2.81 -6.35
N ASN A 327 -18.80 2.83 -7.50
CA ASN A 327 -18.98 3.87 -8.52
C ASN A 327 -19.64 3.26 -9.77
N THR A 328 -20.88 3.68 -10.02
CA THR A 328 -21.70 3.26 -11.17
C THR A 328 -21.81 4.33 -12.26
N GLN A 329 -21.06 5.43 -12.15
CA GLN A 329 -21.00 6.45 -13.19
C GLN A 329 -20.52 5.82 -14.51
N THR A 330 -21.17 6.25 -15.58
CA THR A 330 -20.94 5.71 -16.93
C THR A 330 -19.52 6.06 -17.38
N SER A 331 -18.78 5.08 -17.93
CA SER A 331 -17.50 5.30 -18.62
C SER A 331 -17.71 5.51 -20.12
N GLY A 332 -16.82 6.25 -20.79
CA GLY A 332 -16.85 6.48 -22.25
C GLY A 332 -17.26 7.91 -22.68
N PRO A 333 -17.55 8.14 -23.98
CA PRO A 333 -17.87 9.47 -24.51
C PRO A 333 -19.10 10.09 -23.82
N GLY A 334 -18.88 11.15 -23.04
CA GLY A 334 -19.92 11.81 -22.23
C GLY A 334 -20.01 11.32 -20.77
N GLY A 335 -19.11 10.43 -20.34
CA GLY A 335 -18.93 9.97 -18.95
C GLY A 335 -17.48 10.12 -18.47
N ILE A 336 -17.11 9.40 -17.40
CA ILE A 336 -15.75 9.47 -16.82
C ILE A 336 -14.77 8.66 -17.67
N ASN A 337 -13.70 9.30 -18.15
CA ASN A 337 -12.67 8.67 -18.97
C ASN A 337 -11.28 8.66 -18.31
N GLU A 338 -11.10 9.42 -17.23
CA GLU A 338 -9.84 9.56 -16.52
C GLU A 338 -9.88 8.83 -15.17
N SER A 339 -8.86 8.00 -14.88
CA SER A 339 -8.81 7.19 -13.65
C SER A 339 -8.99 8.01 -12.37
N HIS A 340 -8.28 9.13 -12.23
CA HIS A 340 -8.30 9.97 -11.02
C HIS A 340 -9.69 10.54 -10.65
N LYS A 341 -10.65 10.56 -11.59
CA LYS A 341 -12.02 11.03 -11.37
C LYS A 341 -12.98 9.93 -10.87
N LEU A 342 -12.57 8.66 -10.91
CA LEU A 342 -13.39 7.55 -10.44
C LEU A 342 -13.52 7.52 -8.91
N GLY A 343 -12.66 8.27 -8.21
CA GLY A 343 -12.60 8.34 -6.75
C GLY A 343 -12.23 7.02 -6.08
N LYS A 344 -12.07 7.06 -4.75
CA LYS A 344 -11.53 5.94 -3.97
C LYS A 344 -12.55 5.38 -2.97
N GLY A 345 -12.46 4.10 -2.64
CA GLY A 345 -13.34 3.49 -1.64
C GLY A 345 -12.95 3.92 -0.22
N ILE A 346 -11.76 3.53 0.21
CA ILE A 346 -11.16 3.98 1.47
C ILE A 346 -9.82 4.64 1.17
N TYR A 347 -9.66 5.89 1.59
CA TYR A 347 -8.42 6.66 1.50
C TYR A 347 -7.89 6.95 2.90
N SER A 348 -6.66 6.54 3.23
CA SER A 348 -6.19 6.69 4.61
C SER A 348 -4.73 7.10 4.73
N LEU A 349 -4.45 7.90 5.75
CA LEU A 349 -3.10 8.19 6.23
C LEU A 349 -3.01 7.84 7.72
N ASP A 350 -2.12 6.90 8.06
CA ASP A 350 -1.88 6.45 9.43
C ASP A 350 -3.14 5.98 10.16
N ALA A 351 -4.02 5.22 9.48
CA ALA A 351 -5.23 4.70 10.09
C ALA A 351 -5.12 3.20 10.40
N THR A 352 -5.64 2.80 11.57
CA THR A 352 -5.92 1.39 11.84
C THR A 352 -7.39 1.09 11.57
N PHE A 353 -7.65 0.29 10.53
CA PHE A 353 -9.01 -0.10 10.15
C PHE A 353 -9.08 -1.55 9.65
N SER A 354 -10.29 -2.11 9.64
CA SER A 354 -10.52 -3.43 9.09
C SER A 354 -11.73 -3.47 8.16
N VAL A 355 -11.63 -4.24 7.07
CA VAL A 355 -12.70 -4.55 6.14
C VAL A 355 -12.88 -6.05 6.11
N ASN A 356 -14.09 -6.52 6.44
CA ASN A 356 -14.33 -7.95 6.63
C ASN A 356 -15.62 -8.41 5.93
N GLY A 357 -15.56 -9.61 5.35
CA GLY A 357 -16.75 -10.42 5.07
C GLY A 357 -17.32 -11.09 6.33
N GLN A 358 -18.56 -11.56 6.24
CA GLN A 358 -19.27 -12.29 7.29
C GLN A 358 -19.91 -13.55 6.70
N CYS A 359 -19.79 -14.64 7.43
CA CYS A 359 -20.46 -15.88 7.09
C CYS A 359 -21.92 -15.83 7.54
N ALA A 360 -22.85 -16.21 6.67
CA ALA A 360 -24.27 -16.31 6.98
C ALA A 360 -24.59 -17.50 7.89
N ILE A 361 -23.68 -18.47 7.97
CA ILE A 361 -23.75 -19.62 8.87
C ILE A 361 -22.74 -19.48 10.02
N ASN A 362 -23.05 -20.11 11.14
CA ASN A 362 -22.08 -20.27 12.22
C ASN A 362 -21.01 -21.26 11.78
N LEU A 363 -19.77 -20.80 11.73
CA LEU A 363 -18.63 -21.68 11.52
C LEU A 363 -18.38 -22.53 12.77
N PRO A 364 -17.75 -23.71 12.62
CA PRO A 364 -17.27 -24.49 13.76
C PRO A 364 -16.49 -23.61 14.73
N LEU A 365 -16.63 -23.88 16.04
CA LEU A 365 -15.91 -23.12 17.06
C LEU A 365 -14.40 -23.20 16.78
N CYS A 366 -13.82 -22.04 16.47
CA CYS A 366 -12.38 -21.85 16.41
C CYS A 366 -11.91 -21.64 17.85
N GLU A 367 -11.13 -22.56 18.41
CA GLU A 367 -10.49 -22.30 19.70
C GLU A 367 -9.42 -21.21 19.50
N TYR A 368 -9.70 -20.02 20.04
CA TYR A 368 -8.82 -18.86 19.90
C TYR A 368 -7.43 -19.13 20.49
N GLY A 369 -6.37 -18.87 19.71
CA GLY A 369 -4.99 -19.16 20.09
C GLY A 369 -4.61 -20.64 20.13
N SER A 370 -5.46 -21.55 19.63
CA SER A 370 -5.11 -22.97 19.50
C SER A 370 -4.04 -23.25 18.43
N GLY A 371 -3.78 -22.28 17.55
CA GLY A 371 -2.96 -22.49 16.37
C GLY A 371 -3.64 -23.26 15.25
N LEU A 372 -4.90 -23.65 15.43
CA LEU A 372 -5.65 -24.34 14.39
C LEU A 372 -5.97 -23.37 13.24
N PRO A 373 -6.02 -23.90 11.99
CA PRO A 373 -6.57 -23.19 10.84
C PRO A 373 -7.92 -22.54 11.16
N GLN A 374 -8.08 -21.26 10.81
CA GLN A 374 -9.38 -20.61 10.87
C GLN A 374 -10.34 -21.35 9.91
N PRO A 375 -11.55 -21.74 10.35
CA PRO A 375 -12.56 -22.28 9.46
C PRO A 375 -12.86 -21.32 8.32
N VAL A 376 -12.85 -21.86 7.10
CA VAL A 376 -13.18 -21.10 5.89
C VAL A 376 -14.69 -21.10 5.71
N CYS A 377 -15.27 -19.93 5.45
CA CYS A 377 -16.69 -19.83 5.13
C CYS A 377 -16.95 -20.39 3.72
N PRO A 378 -17.93 -21.28 3.53
CA PRO A 378 -18.35 -21.70 2.20
C PRO A 378 -18.76 -20.49 1.35
N GLU A 379 -18.34 -20.44 0.08
CA GLU A 379 -18.51 -19.26 -0.78
C GLU A 379 -19.97 -18.81 -0.89
N GLN A 380 -20.92 -19.74 -0.96
CA GLN A 380 -22.36 -19.45 -1.03
C GLN A 380 -22.93 -18.73 0.21
N ASP A 381 -22.28 -18.92 1.36
CA ASP A 381 -22.67 -18.38 2.66
C ASP A 381 -21.83 -17.14 3.03
N LEU A 382 -20.75 -16.87 2.29
CA LEU A 382 -19.89 -15.72 2.53
C LEU A 382 -20.51 -14.46 1.94
N ARG A 383 -20.83 -13.50 2.80
CA ARG A 383 -21.18 -12.12 2.39
C ARG A 383 -19.93 -11.27 2.49
N ARG A 384 -19.46 -10.78 1.34
CA ARG A 384 -18.23 -10.00 1.19
C ARG A 384 -18.53 -8.50 1.30
N SER A 385 -17.58 -7.71 1.79
CA SER A 385 -17.54 -6.28 1.45
C SER A 385 -17.11 -6.15 -0.02
N ARG A 386 -17.63 -5.15 -0.74
CA ARG A 386 -17.40 -4.99 -2.18
C ARG A 386 -16.81 -3.63 -2.53
N PHE A 387 -15.82 -3.62 -3.41
CA PHE A 387 -15.25 -2.41 -4.01
C PHE A 387 -15.35 -2.51 -5.52
N ILE A 388 -16.20 -1.68 -6.12
CA ILE A 388 -16.58 -1.82 -7.53
C ILE A 388 -16.45 -0.49 -8.26
N GLY A 389 -15.65 -0.50 -9.32
CA GLY A 389 -15.64 0.57 -10.30
C GLY A 389 -14.88 1.84 -9.93
N LEU A 390 -13.98 1.75 -8.96
CA LEU A 390 -13.24 2.89 -8.39
C LEU A 390 -11.89 3.07 -9.07
N ASP A 391 -11.25 4.20 -8.81
CA ASP A 391 -9.82 4.37 -9.03
C ASP A 391 -9.08 3.35 -8.16
N HIS A 392 -9.10 3.58 -6.85
CA HIS A 392 -8.56 2.66 -5.85
C HIS A 392 -9.67 2.15 -4.92
N GLY A 393 -9.78 0.83 -4.77
CA GLY A 393 -10.68 0.25 -3.77
C GLY A 393 -10.26 0.66 -2.36
N VAL A 394 -9.03 0.31 -1.97
CA VAL A 394 -8.39 0.77 -0.74
C VAL A 394 -7.06 1.41 -1.07
N HIS A 395 -6.86 2.66 -0.70
CA HIS A 395 -5.61 3.39 -0.82
C HIS A 395 -5.12 3.80 0.57
N ALA A 396 -4.17 3.04 1.10
CA ALA A 396 -3.66 3.20 2.46
C ALA A 396 -2.20 3.62 2.46
N MET A 397 -1.90 4.70 3.17
CA MET A 397 -0.60 5.34 3.20
C MET A 397 -0.10 5.51 4.64
N SER A 398 1.22 5.57 4.82
CA SER A 398 1.83 5.99 6.08
C SER A 398 2.64 7.27 5.91
N SER A 399 2.60 8.13 6.92
CA SER A 399 3.47 9.31 7.05
C SER A 399 4.82 8.98 7.72
N GLY A 400 4.98 7.74 8.22
CA GLY A 400 6.14 7.33 9.01
C GLY A 400 6.15 7.84 10.46
N VAL A 401 5.22 8.72 10.86
CA VAL A 401 5.17 9.29 12.22
C VAL A 401 4.23 8.54 13.18
N ALA A 402 3.46 7.58 12.68
CA ALA A 402 2.58 6.73 13.47
C ALA A 402 2.63 5.27 13.01
N GLY A 403 2.63 4.33 13.96
CA GLY A 403 2.70 2.89 13.68
C GLY A 403 1.30 2.29 13.53
N ARG A 404 0.70 2.39 12.33
CA ARG A 404 -0.68 1.94 12.05
C ARG A 404 -0.72 0.92 10.91
N THR A 405 -1.79 0.12 10.85
CA THR A 405 -1.94 -0.98 9.89
C THR A 405 -3.40 -1.20 9.53
N PHE A 406 -3.68 -1.89 8.42
CA PHE A 406 -5.02 -2.27 8.05
C PHE A 406 -5.15 -3.78 7.79
N THR A 407 -6.38 -4.27 7.92
CA THR A 407 -6.75 -5.64 7.52
C THR A 407 -7.91 -5.61 6.54
N VAL A 408 -7.70 -6.12 5.32
CA VAL A 408 -8.78 -6.39 4.36
C VAL A 408 -8.87 -7.88 4.16
N ARG A 409 -10.00 -8.47 4.53
CA ARG A 409 -10.21 -9.90 4.37
C ARG A 409 -11.59 -10.27 3.89
N ASP A 410 -11.68 -11.43 3.24
CA ASP A 410 -12.94 -12.02 2.80
C ASP A 410 -13.79 -11.00 2.00
N SER A 411 -13.13 -10.15 1.19
CA SER A 411 -13.74 -9.05 0.42
C SER A 411 -13.69 -9.33 -1.09
N TYR A 412 -14.37 -8.49 -1.87
CA TYR A 412 -14.54 -8.61 -3.31
C TYR A 412 -14.19 -7.30 -4.02
N PHE A 413 -13.35 -7.36 -5.05
CA PHE A 413 -12.89 -6.22 -5.83
C PHE A 413 -13.17 -6.47 -7.31
N GLU A 414 -13.79 -5.51 -7.99
CA GLU A 414 -14.13 -5.63 -9.41
C GLU A 414 -14.01 -4.29 -10.14
N ASN A 415 -13.40 -4.32 -11.32
CA ASN A 415 -13.32 -3.17 -12.24
C ASN A 415 -12.74 -1.89 -11.61
N ASN A 416 -11.84 -2.04 -10.64
CA ASN A 416 -11.04 -0.95 -10.11
C ASN A 416 -9.74 -0.80 -10.93
N VAL A 417 -9.13 0.39 -10.94
CA VAL A 417 -7.78 0.60 -11.51
C VAL A 417 -6.74 -0.11 -10.62
N CYS A 418 -6.81 0.13 -9.31
CA CYS A 418 -6.15 -0.69 -8.30
C CYS A 418 -7.14 -1.22 -7.25
N GLY A 419 -7.10 -2.52 -6.95
CA GLY A 419 -7.91 -3.08 -5.86
C GLY A 419 -7.47 -2.54 -4.50
N ILE A 420 -6.22 -2.83 -4.12
CA ILE A 420 -5.60 -2.36 -2.88
C ILE A 420 -4.23 -1.77 -3.19
N TYR A 421 -4.07 -0.47 -2.93
CA TYR A 421 -2.80 0.22 -2.97
C TYR A 421 -2.30 0.48 -1.54
N ASN A 422 -1.20 -0.18 -1.18
CA ASN A 422 -0.52 -0.08 0.09
C ASN A 422 0.81 0.67 -0.08
N ASP A 423 0.90 1.89 0.45
CA ASP A 423 2.07 2.75 0.31
C ASP A 423 2.74 3.00 1.68
N ALA A 424 3.85 2.30 1.92
CA ALA A 424 4.65 2.30 3.14
C ALA A 424 3.94 1.90 4.45
N VAL A 425 2.69 1.39 4.39
CA VAL A 425 2.02 0.86 5.59
C VAL A 425 2.62 -0.51 5.94
N ARG A 426 3.07 -0.64 7.19
CA ARG A 426 3.64 -1.89 7.71
C ARG A 426 2.58 -2.80 8.28
N SER A 427 2.88 -4.09 8.28
CA SER A 427 2.03 -5.10 8.92
C SER A 427 0.60 -5.19 8.36
N ALA A 428 0.38 -4.69 7.14
CA ALA A 428 -0.91 -4.75 6.46
C ALA A 428 -1.28 -6.21 6.13
N SER A 429 -2.56 -6.56 6.24
CA SER A 429 -3.05 -7.92 5.97
C SER A 429 -4.13 -7.93 4.89
N VAL A 430 -3.86 -8.62 3.78
CA VAL A 430 -4.75 -8.82 2.62
C VAL A 430 -5.00 -10.32 2.49
N LEU A 431 -6.14 -10.80 3.02
CA LEU A 431 -6.39 -12.22 3.27
C LEU A 431 -7.70 -12.71 2.62
N ARG A 432 -7.67 -13.78 1.81
CA ARG A 432 -8.90 -14.41 1.26
C ARG A 432 -9.83 -13.49 0.47
N ASN A 433 -9.26 -12.49 -0.19
CA ASN A 433 -10.01 -11.59 -1.05
C ASN A 433 -10.08 -12.14 -2.47
N LYS A 434 -11.09 -11.67 -3.21
CA LYS A 434 -11.31 -12.04 -4.61
C LYS A 434 -11.23 -10.79 -5.48
N PHE A 435 -10.42 -10.83 -6.53
CA PHE A 435 -10.17 -9.70 -7.42
C PHE A 435 -10.49 -10.03 -8.88
N TYR A 436 -11.17 -9.10 -9.55
CA TYR A 436 -11.40 -9.08 -11.00
C TYR A 436 -10.85 -7.78 -11.58
N VAL A 437 -9.75 -7.88 -12.33
CA VAL A 437 -8.87 -6.75 -12.68
C VAL A 437 -8.90 -6.45 -14.17
N GLY A 438 -8.77 -5.18 -14.55
CA GLY A 438 -8.63 -4.78 -15.96
C GLY A 438 -9.95 -4.60 -16.72
N GLY A 439 -11.12 -4.64 -16.05
CA GLY A 439 -12.43 -4.50 -16.72
C GLY A 439 -12.90 -3.06 -16.97
N ARG A 440 -12.02 -2.06 -16.85
CA ARG A 440 -12.38 -0.64 -16.99
C ARG A 440 -11.52 0.00 -18.08
N ASP A 441 -12.16 0.74 -18.97
CA ASP A 441 -11.54 1.44 -20.09
C ASP A 441 -11.44 2.92 -19.73
N VAL A 442 -10.32 3.28 -19.11
CA VAL A 442 -10.00 4.64 -18.68
C VAL A 442 -8.55 4.94 -18.99
N GLU A 443 -8.28 6.20 -19.32
CA GLU A 443 -6.92 6.71 -19.40
C GLU A 443 -6.37 6.82 -17.97
N LEU A 444 -5.25 6.14 -17.73
CA LEU A 444 -4.54 6.26 -16.47
C LEU A 444 -3.91 7.64 -16.40
N THR A 445 -4.42 8.45 -15.49
CA THR A 445 -4.11 9.88 -15.36
C THR A 445 -3.98 10.24 -13.88
N GLY A 446 -3.54 11.47 -13.61
CA GLY A 446 -3.24 11.91 -12.25
C GLY A 446 -1.87 11.42 -11.78
N ASP A 447 -1.57 11.71 -10.51
CA ASP A 447 -0.20 11.65 -10.03
C ASP A 447 0.26 10.25 -9.61
N VAL A 448 -0.62 9.24 -9.54
CA VAL A 448 -0.24 7.87 -9.12
C VAL A 448 -0.34 6.89 -10.29
N ASP A 449 -1.49 6.85 -10.96
CA ASP A 449 -1.82 5.77 -11.90
C ASP A 449 -1.08 5.90 -13.24
N ALA A 450 -0.62 7.11 -13.58
CA ALA A 450 0.06 7.39 -14.85
C ALA A 450 1.33 6.52 -15.06
N GLU A 451 1.98 6.10 -13.97
CA GLU A 451 3.17 5.26 -14.00
C GLU A 451 2.85 3.75 -14.00
N PHE A 452 1.57 3.34 -14.04
CA PHE A 452 1.21 1.92 -14.12
C PHE A 452 1.32 1.35 -15.55
N ASP A 453 1.84 2.13 -16.51
CA ASP A 453 2.00 1.76 -17.92
C ASP A 453 0.70 1.27 -18.59
N GLY A 454 -0.45 1.85 -18.24
CA GLY A 454 -1.75 1.42 -18.76
C GLY A 454 -2.26 0.10 -18.18
N ARG A 455 -1.63 -0.43 -17.11
CA ARG A 455 -2.03 -1.68 -16.46
C ARG A 455 -2.88 -1.44 -15.22
N HIS A 456 -3.83 -2.34 -14.97
CA HIS A 456 -4.63 -2.35 -13.75
C HIS A 456 -4.08 -3.41 -12.78
N ARG A 457 -4.15 -3.16 -11.48
CA ARG A 457 -3.48 -3.98 -10.46
C ARG A 457 -4.45 -4.51 -9.42
N ALA A 458 -4.35 -5.79 -9.04
CA ALA A 458 -5.16 -6.31 -7.93
C ALA A 458 -4.68 -5.73 -6.59
N VAL A 459 -3.39 -5.90 -6.31
CA VAL A 459 -2.71 -5.41 -5.11
C VAL A 459 -1.40 -4.79 -5.52
N TYR A 460 -1.17 -3.53 -5.13
CA TYR A 460 0.11 -2.87 -5.26
C TYR A 460 0.65 -2.50 -3.88
N SER A 461 1.86 -2.95 -3.56
CA SER A 461 2.53 -2.73 -2.28
C SER A 461 3.89 -2.09 -2.52
N HIS A 462 4.04 -0.81 -2.17
CA HIS A 462 5.24 -0.01 -2.38
C HIS A 462 5.86 0.39 -1.03
N HIS A 463 7.16 0.16 -0.83
CA HIS A 463 7.88 0.53 0.40
C HIS A 463 7.27 -0.03 1.71
N ALA A 464 6.44 -1.06 1.61
CA ALA A 464 5.77 -1.70 2.74
C ALA A 464 6.51 -2.97 3.18
N ASN A 465 6.49 -3.24 4.48
CA ASN A 465 7.13 -4.40 5.10
C ASN A 465 6.22 -5.05 6.15
N ALA A 466 6.57 -6.27 6.57
CA ALA A 466 5.81 -7.09 7.52
C ALA A 466 4.39 -7.43 7.03
N PHE A 467 4.11 -7.21 5.75
CA PHE A 467 2.77 -7.39 5.19
C PHE A 467 2.45 -8.86 4.99
N ARG A 468 1.16 -9.15 4.88
CA ARG A 468 0.63 -10.47 4.55
C ARG A 468 -0.30 -10.35 3.36
N VAL A 469 0.08 -10.92 2.22
CA VAL A 469 -0.79 -11.11 1.07
C VAL A 469 -0.97 -12.61 0.90
N GLU A 470 -2.07 -13.12 1.45
CA GLU A 470 -2.28 -14.57 1.60
C GLU A 470 -3.66 -15.06 1.15
N GLU A 471 -3.69 -16.19 0.47
CA GLU A 471 -4.93 -16.90 0.10
C GLU A 471 -5.93 -16.06 -0.72
N ASN A 472 -5.45 -15.08 -1.49
CA ASN A 472 -6.29 -14.29 -2.38
C ASN A 472 -6.44 -14.97 -3.75
N ASP A 473 -7.61 -14.83 -4.37
CA ASP A 473 -7.88 -15.28 -5.72
C ASP A 473 -7.95 -14.10 -6.70
N LEU A 474 -7.15 -14.16 -7.76
CA LEU A 474 -6.88 -13.06 -8.67
C LEU A 474 -7.22 -13.48 -10.10
N PHE A 475 -8.16 -12.76 -10.72
CA PHE A 475 -8.64 -13.02 -12.08
C PHE A 475 -8.61 -11.73 -12.92
N PRO A 476 -8.43 -11.80 -14.24
CA PRO A 476 -8.81 -10.71 -15.11
C PRO A 476 -10.33 -10.57 -15.11
N ALA A 477 -10.82 -9.39 -15.47
CA ALA A 477 -12.22 -9.21 -15.80
C ALA A 477 -12.62 -10.11 -16.98
N THR A 478 -13.90 -10.50 -17.05
CA THR A 478 -14.42 -11.38 -18.10
C THR A 478 -14.15 -10.84 -19.52
N ALA A 479 -14.17 -9.51 -19.67
CA ALA A 479 -13.78 -8.80 -20.88
C ALA A 479 -12.75 -7.73 -20.46
N PRO A 480 -11.45 -8.08 -20.41
CA PRO A 480 -10.42 -7.14 -19.98
C PRO A 480 -10.24 -6.05 -21.06
N LEU A 481 -10.22 -4.81 -20.61
CA LEU A 481 -10.01 -3.58 -21.39
C LEU A 481 -8.60 -3.01 -21.15
N ALA A 482 -7.95 -3.41 -20.06
CA ALA A 482 -6.56 -3.11 -19.73
C ALA A 482 -5.80 -4.39 -19.35
N GLU A 483 -4.47 -4.39 -19.51
CA GLU A 483 -3.61 -5.46 -19.01
C GLU A 483 -3.75 -5.56 -17.48
N ALA A 484 -3.96 -6.79 -16.96
CA ALA A 484 -4.24 -7.03 -15.56
C ALA A 484 -3.02 -7.66 -14.85
N GLU A 485 -2.48 -6.97 -13.85
CA GLU A 485 -1.44 -7.48 -12.95
C GLU A 485 -2.07 -7.95 -11.63
N GLY A 486 -1.58 -9.07 -11.08
CA GLY A 486 -2.05 -9.60 -9.81
C GLY A 486 -1.48 -8.83 -8.63
N VAL A 487 -0.45 -9.38 -8.00
CA VAL A 487 0.23 -8.73 -6.87
C VAL A 487 1.54 -8.12 -7.34
N VAL A 488 1.67 -6.82 -7.20
CA VAL A 488 2.89 -6.05 -7.51
C VAL A 488 3.51 -5.57 -6.19
N VAL A 489 4.77 -5.91 -5.97
CA VAL A 489 5.52 -5.55 -4.75
C VAL A 489 6.81 -4.84 -5.12
N GLY A 490 7.00 -3.61 -4.63
CA GLY A 490 8.19 -2.81 -4.89
C GLY A 490 8.87 -2.31 -3.63
N TYR A 491 10.20 -2.26 -3.66
CA TYR A 491 11.04 -1.64 -2.62
C TYR A 491 10.82 -2.19 -1.19
N THR A 492 10.69 -3.50 -1.01
CA THR A 492 10.69 -4.10 0.35
C THR A 492 12.07 -4.09 1.00
N GLN A 493 13.12 -4.06 0.17
CA GLN A 493 14.52 -3.97 0.55
C GLN A 493 14.97 -5.04 1.56
N ALA A 494 15.75 -4.64 2.58
CA ALA A 494 16.32 -5.53 3.58
C ALA A 494 15.30 -6.03 4.62
N TYR A 495 14.21 -6.67 4.19
CA TYR A 495 13.19 -7.28 5.03
C TYR A 495 12.72 -8.64 4.45
N ASN A 496 12.31 -9.58 5.32
CA ASN A 496 11.81 -10.89 4.89
C ASN A 496 10.28 -10.87 4.72
N ASP A 497 9.82 -10.30 3.61
CA ASP A 497 8.40 -10.30 3.24
C ASP A 497 8.04 -11.53 2.40
N GLN A 498 6.77 -11.95 2.45
CA GLN A 498 6.30 -13.12 1.71
C GLN A 498 4.93 -12.87 1.06
N VAL A 499 4.81 -13.23 -0.21
CA VAL A 499 3.52 -13.36 -0.91
C VAL A 499 3.21 -14.85 -0.97
N TYR A 500 2.17 -15.27 -0.24
CA TYR A 500 2.00 -16.67 0.13
C TYR A 500 0.64 -17.24 -0.25
N LYS A 501 0.63 -18.34 -0.99
CA LYS A 501 -0.58 -19.14 -1.24
C LYS A 501 -1.74 -18.36 -1.90
N ASN A 502 -1.43 -17.44 -2.80
CA ASN A 502 -2.42 -16.78 -3.63
C ASN A 502 -2.62 -17.55 -4.95
N THR A 503 -3.80 -17.43 -5.54
CA THR A 503 -4.13 -18.03 -6.84
C THR A 503 -4.21 -16.92 -7.88
N SER A 504 -3.40 -17.02 -8.94
CA SER A 504 -3.50 -16.20 -10.15
C SER A 504 -4.05 -17.04 -11.28
N HIS A 505 -5.12 -16.57 -11.95
CA HIS A 505 -5.67 -17.25 -13.12
C HIS A 505 -5.91 -16.27 -14.27
N GLY A 506 -5.22 -16.44 -15.38
CA GLY A 506 -5.50 -15.71 -16.62
C GLY A 506 -4.98 -14.27 -16.68
N LEU A 507 -4.21 -13.83 -15.68
CA LEU A 507 -3.67 -12.46 -15.60
C LEU A 507 -2.55 -12.23 -16.62
N TYR A 508 -2.28 -10.96 -16.94
CA TYR A 508 -1.14 -10.60 -17.78
C TYR A 508 0.17 -10.96 -17.10
N TYR A 509 0.36 -10.45 -15.88
CA TYR A 509 1.37 -10.90 -14.94
C TYR A 509 0.72 -11.40 -13.66
N GLY A 510 1.09 -12.59 -13.19
CA GLY A 510 0.55 -13.14 -11.94
C GLY A 510 1.10 -12.39 -10.72
N PHE A 511 2.42 -12.42 -10.56
CA PHE A 511 3.12 -11.81 -9.43
C PHE A 511 4.33 -11.03 -9.92
N VAL A 512 4.46 -9.78 -9.47
CA VAL A 512 5.53 -8.88 -9.90
C VAL A 512 6.33 -8.41 -8.68
N ALA A 513 7.65 -8.44 -8.81
CA ALA A 513 8.57 -7.75 -7.91
C ALA A 513 9.31 -6.64 -8.67
N GLU A 514 9.28 -5.42 -8.14
CA GLU A 514 9.89 -4.24 -8.73
C GLU A 514 11.08 -3.75 -7.90
N ASP A 515 12.20 -3.53 -8.58
CA ASP A 515 13.42 -2.95 -8.01
C ASP A 515 13.94 -3.69 -6.77
N HIS A 516 14.24 -2.97 -5.69
CA HIS A 516 15.02 -3.50 -4.57
C HIS A 516 14.11 -4.22 -3.56
N CYS A 517 13.88 -5.51 -3.79
CA CYS A 517 13.11 -6.39 -2.90
C CYS A 517 14.00 -7.40 -2.15
N VAL A 518 15.27 -7.06 -1.93
CA VAL A 518 16.28 -7.90 -1.30
C VAL A 518 17.30 -7.05 -0.51
N ASP A 519 17.90 -7.63 0.53
CA ASP A 519 19.10 -7.05 1.15
C ASP A 519 20.33 -7.36 0.28
N MET A 520 20.95 -6.33 -0.31
CA MET A 520 22.15 -6.51 -1.14
C MET A 520 23.38 -6.99 -0.34
N ASN A 521 23.39 -6.80 0.98
CA ASN A 521 24.45 -7.31 1.85
C ASN A 521 24.23 -8.77 2.27
N ASP A 522 22.97 -9.22 2.33
CA ASP A 522 22.56 -10.58 2.68
C ASP A 522 21.46 -11.11 1.75
N PRO A 523 21.74 -11.27 0.44
CA PRO A 523 20.71 -11.64 -0.55
C PRO A 523 20.21 -13.08 -0.38
N THR A 524 20.97 -13.90 0.35
CA THR A 524 20.59 -15.26 0.73
C THR A 524 19.62 -15.32 1.90
N GLY A 525 19.80 -14.41 2.86
CA GLY A 525 19.08 -14.43 4.13
C GLY A 525 17.85 -13.56 4.16
N THR A 526 17.84 -12.44 3.42
CA THR A 526 16.82 -11.40 3.56
C THR A 526 16.33 -10.85 2.22
N GLY A 527 15.01 -10.90 2.03
CA GLY A 527 14.31 -10.33 0.88
C GLY A 527 12.91 -10.92 0.71
N LEU A 528 12.23 -10.49 -0.34
CA LEU A 528 10.92 -10.98 -0.74
C LEU A 528 10.98 -12.45 -1.22
N ALA A 529 10.00 -13.26 -0.83
CA ALA A 529 9.80 -14.60 -1.36
C ALA A 529 8.37 -14.83 -1.85
N PHE A 530 8.26 -15.50 -2.99
CA PHE A 530 6.99 -16.02 -3.52
C PHE A 530 6.90 -17.49 -3.16
N LEU A 531 5.94 -17.86 -2.31
CA LEU A 531 5.83 -19.21 -1.77
C LEU A 531 4.39 -19.73 -1.89
N CYS A 532 4.22 -21.01 -2.24
CA CYS A 532 2.93 -21.69 -2.30
C CYS A 532 1.86 -21.10 -3.23
N ASN A 533 2.20 -20.13 -4.09
CA ASN A 533 1.25 -19.49 -5.00
C ASN A 533 0.91 -20.43 -6.16
N VAL A 534 -0.34 -20.38 -6.62
CA VAL A 534 -0.82 -21.18 -7.74
C VAL A 534 -1.02 -20.28 -8.95
N ASN A 535 -0.37 -20.59 -10.06
CA ASN A 535 -0.53 -19.87 -11.32
C ASN A 535 -1.20 -20.75 -12.37
N LEU A 536 -2.30 -20.27 -12.92
CA LEU A 536 -3.10 -20.97 -13.90
C LEU A 536 -3.22 -20.07 -15.14
N GLN A 537 -2.73 -20.54 -16.28
CA GLN A 537 -3.01 -19.93 -17.59
C GLN A 537 -2.76 -18.41 -17.66
N ASN A 538 -1.76 -17.89 -16.96
CA ASN A 538 -1.40 -16.47 -17.10
C ASN A 538 -0.95 -16.20 -18.55
N GLN A 539 -1.19 -14.98 -19.04
CA GLN A 539 -0.92 -14.61 -20.43
C GLN A 539 0.58 -14.48 -20.67
N GLU A 540 1.27 -13.58 -19.96
CA GLU A 540 2.72 -13.43 -20.12
C GLU A 540 3.48 -14.23 -19.08
N GLU A 541 3.67 -13.70 -17.86
CA GLU A 541 4.58 -14.28 -16.88
C GLU A 541 3.92 -14.56 -15.53
N ASP A 542 4.13 -15.75 -14.97
CA ASP A 542 3.67 -16.11 -13.62
C ASP A 542 4.39 -15.26 -12.56
N PHE A 543 5.73 -15.17 -12.66
CA PHE A 543 6.56 -14.34 -11.78
C PHE A 543 7.48 -13.45 -12.61
N ARG A 544 7.38 -12.13 -12.38
CA ARG A 544 8.15 -11.11 -13.08
C ARG A 544 8.97 -10.28 -12.09
N VAL A 545 10.30 -10.37 -12.17
CA VAL A 545 11.21 -9.52 -11.40
C VAL A 545 11.82 -8.49 -12.34
N ARG A 546 11.45 -7.22 -12.17
CA ARG A 546 11.74 -6.13 -13.11
C ARG A 546 12.39 -4.92 -12.43
N SER A 547 13.01 -4.06 -13.24
CA SER A 547 13.44 -2.73 -12.78
C SER A 547 12.65 -1.66 -13.51
N THR A 548 12.40 -0.58 -12.79
CA THR A 548 11.81 0.65 -13.32
C THR A 548 12.82 1.49 -14.10
N PHE A 549 14.13 1.31 -13.85
CA PHE A 549 15.20 2.10 -14.46
C PHE A 549 16.01 1.30 -15.51
N PRO A 550 16.22 1.83 -16.73
CA PRO A 550 16.96 1.13 -17.77
C PRO A 550 18.49 1.18 -17.56
N ASP A 551 19.00 2.20 -16.86
CA ASP A 551 20.44 2.49 -16.71
C ASP A 551 20.98 2.37 -15.26
N SER A 552 20.15 1.96 -14.30
CA SER A 552 20.55 1.85 -12.88
C SER A 552 21.33 0.55 -12.62
N PRO A 553 22.33 0.52 -11.72
CA PRO A 553 23.08 -0.69 -11.43
C PRO A 553 22.13 -1.86 -11.05
N PRO A 554 22.49 -3.11 -11.39
CA PRO A 554 21.54 -4.20 -11.65
C PRO A 554 21.01 -4.90 -10.38
N ASN A 555 20.64 -4.11 -9.38
CA ASN A 555 20.33 -4.53 -8.02
C ASN A 555 18.83 -4.78 -7.79
N HIS A 556 18.01 -4.78 -8.85
CA HIS A 556 16.62 -5.22 -8.75
C HIS A 556 16.56 -6.73 -8.61
N SER A 557 16.11 -7.24 -7.48
CA SER A 557 16.01 -8.67 -7.24
C SER A 557 15.12 -8.94 -6.04
N ILE A 558 14.72 -10.20 -5.90
CA ILE A 558 14.13 -10.74 -4.68
C ILE A 558 15.16 -11.61 -3.94
N LYS A 559 14.75 -12.23 -2.84
CA LYS A 559 15.59 -13.18 -2.09
C LYS A 559 16.12 -14.28 -3.01
N MET A 560 17.42 -14.55 -2.93
CA MET A 560 18.12 -15.48 -3.82
C MET A 560 17.52 -16.89 -3.76
N PHE A 561 17.19 -17.38 -2.55
CA PHE A 561 16.63 -18.71 -2.37
C PHE A 561 15.11 -18.68 -2.26
N GLN A 562 14.43 -19.29 -3.23
CA GLN A 562 12.99 -19.54 -3.20
C GLN A 562 12.75 -21.00 -2.77
N GLY A 563 12.52 -21.19 -1.47
CA GLY A 563 12.54 -22.50 -0.80
C GLY A 563 13.92 -22.87 -0.24
N THR A 564 14.12 -24.15 0.06
CA THR A 564 15.37 -24.70 0.58
C THR A 564 15.68 -26.06 -0.06
N THR A 565 16.86 -26.60 0.25
CA THR A 565 17.19 -27.96 -0.17
C THR A 565 16.33 -29.08 0.44
N SER A 566 15.53 -28.76 1.45
CA SER A 566 14.69 -29.73 2.19
C SER A 566 13.19 -29.44 2.07
N VAL A 567 12.82 -28.28 1.55
CA VAL A 567 11.43 -27.79 1.41
C VAL A 567 11.36 -27.00 0.11
N SER A 568 10.49 -27.39 -0.84
CA SER A 568 10.30 -26.64 -2.09
C SER A 568 9.67 -25.26 -1.82
N ALA A 569 9.70 -24.35 -2.79
CA ALA A 569 8.95 -23.10 -2.74
C ALA A 569 7.42 -23.30 -2.74
N GLY A 570 6.95 -24.47 -3.19
CA GLY A 570 5.54 -24.84 -3.23
C GLY A 570 4.70 -24.13 -4.28
N ASN A 571 5.27 -23.25 -5.13
CA ASN A 571 4.47 -22.60 -6.17
C ASN A 571 4.15 -23.57 -7.32
N GLU A 572 2.95 -23.42 -7.88
CA GLU A 572 2.51 -24.04 -9.13
C GLU A 572 2.58 -23.03 -10.26
N PHE A 573 2.92 -23.51 -11.46
CA PHE A 573 3.21 -22.69 -12.63
C PHE A 573 2.23 -22.98 -13.76
N THR A 574 2.01 -21.97 -14.61
CA THR A 574 1.25 -22.12 -15.83
C THR A 574 1.90 -23.20 -16.72
N PRO A 575 1.16 -24.22 -17.19
CA PRO A 575 1.78 -25.35 -17.87
C PRO A 575 2.34 -24.95 -19.24
N GLN A 576 1.65 -24.11 -20.00
CA GLN A 576 2.00 -23.77 -21.38
C GLN A 576 2.16 -22.25 -21.57
N GLN A 577 3.04 -21.84 -22.48
CA GLN A 577 3.16 -20.45 -22.90
C GLN A 577 1.86 -19.99 -23.58
N ASN A 578 1.20 -18.96 -23.05
CA ASN A 578 0.00 -18.37 -23.66
C ASN A 578 0.31 -17.08 -24.45
N GLY A 579 1.25 -16.28 -23.94
CA GLY A 579 1.67 -14.99 -24.49
C GLY A 579 2.99 -15.04 -25.25
N SER A 580 3.63 -13.89 -25.39
CA SER A 580 4.82 -13.73 -26.23
C SER A 580 6.13 -14.01 -25.51
N SER A 581 6.14 -13.92 -24.17
CA SER A 581 7.33 -14.07 -23.36
C SER A 581 7.87 -15.51 -23.37
N PRO A 582 9.15 -15.72 -23.73
CA PRO A 582 9.78 -17.03 -23.59
C PRO A 582 9.98 -17.41 -22.12
N TYR A 583 9.80 -16.47 -21.18
CA TYR A 583 10.05 -16.65 -19.75
C TYR A 583 8.76 -16.78 -18.93
N TYR A 584 7.68 -17.27 -19.56
CA TYR A 584 6.31 -17.24 -19.04
C TYR A 584 6.07 -17.83 -17.64
N ASN A 585 6.98 -18.64 -17.10
CA ASN A 585 6.90 -19.08 -15.70
C ASN A 585 7.68 -18.21 -14.72
N TYR A 586 8.85 -17.72 -15.12
CA TYR A 586 9.70 -16.96 -14.22
C TYR A 586 10.69 -16.12 -15.01
N HIS A 587 10.52 -14.81 -14.96
CA HIS A 587 11.39 -13.87 -15.64
C HIS A 587 12.13 -13.01 -14.62
N ASN A 588 13.38 -13.39 -14.35
CA ASN A 588 14.30 -12.55 -13.59
C ASN A 588 15.10 -11.65 -14.52
N ALA A 589 14.76 -10.35 -14.60
CA ALA A 589 15.55 -9.39 -15.37
C ALA A 589 16.83 -8.94 -14.65
N ALA A 590 17.07 -9.35 -13.40
CA ALA A 590 18.26 -8.98 -12.65
C ALA A 590 19.53 -9.47 -13.36
N GLN A 591 20.56 -8.63 -13.44
CA GLN A 591 21.84 -9.00 -14.08
C GLN A 591 22.96 -9.33 -13.08
N VAL A 592 22.71 -9.18 -11.77
CA VAL A 592 23.76 -9.31 -10.72
C VAL A 592 23.46 -10.40 -9.69
N LEU A 593 22.19 -10.68 -9.40
CA LEU A 593 21.79 -11.68 -8.41
C LEU A 593 21.01 -12.81 -9.08
N PRO A 594 21.58 -14.02 -9.16
CA PRO A 594 20.83 -15.18 -9.63
C PRO A 594 19.79 -15.59 -8.60
N ILE A 595 18.70 -16.18 -9.08
CA ILE A 595 17.68 -16.79 -8.23
C ILE A 595 17.85 -18.30 -8.29
N THR A 596 17.97 -18.92 -7.13
CA THR A 596 17.97 -20.37 -6.96
C THR A 596 16.59 -20.79 -6.49
N TYR A 597 15.90 -21.53 -7.34
CA TYR A 597 14.52 -21.94 -7.10
C TYR A 597 14.45 -23.44 -6.75
N PHE A 598 13.76 -23.79 -5.67
CA PHE A 598 13.59 -25.18 -5.22
C PHE A 598 12.18 -25.69 -5.53
N TRP A 599 12.06 -26.74 -6.36
CA TRP A 599 10.78 -27.30 -6.80
C TRP A 599 10.48 -28.69 -6.21
N GLU A 600 9.20 -29.04 -6.19
CA GLU A 600 8.75 -30.41 -5.89
C GLU A 600 8.73 -31.27 -7.15
N VAL A 601 8.03 -30.80 -8.19
CA VAL A 601 8.00 -31.41 -9.53
C VAL A 601 8.50 -30.37 -10.53
N PRO A 602 9.47 -30.69 -11.42
CA PRO A 602 9.87 -29.77 -12.46
C PRO A 602 8.68 -29.49 -13.41
N PRO A 603 8.43 -28.24 -13.84
CA PRO A 603 7.33 -27.91 -14.75
C PRO A 603 7.37 -28.81 -16.00
N GLY A 604 6.24 -29.41 -16.40
CA GLY A 604 6.20 -30.46 -17.42
C GLY A 604 6.58 -29.99 -18.83
N ASP A 605 6.35 -28.72 -19.17
CA ASP A 605 6.77 -28.11 -20.44
C ASP A 605 8.10 -27.39 -20.27
N LEU A 606 9.16 -28.18 -20.04
CA LEU A 606 10.53 -27.67 -20.09
C LEU A 606 10.86 -27.29 -21.53
N ASN A 607 10.51 -26.08 -21.94
CA ASN A 607 11.19 -25.41 -23.05
C ASN A 607 12.64 -25.16 -22.60
N THR A 608 13.46 -26.21 -22.61
CA THR A 608 14.83 -26.25 -22.06
C THR A 608 15.76 -25.19 -22.66
N GLY A 609 15.36 -24.52 -23.75
CA GLY A 609 16.03 -23.34 -24.32
C GLY A 609 15.47 -21.98 -23.88
N ALA A 610 14.24 -21.91 -23.36
CA ALA A 610 13.57 -20.68 -22.90
C ALA A 610 13.82 -20.39 -21.40
N TYR A 611 14.19 -21.41 -20.61
CA TYR A 611 14.68 -21.23 -19.24
C TYR A 611 16.13 -20.69 -19.15
N ASN A 612 16.71 -20.30 -20.29
CA ASN A 612 17.95 -19.52 -20.35
C ASN A 612 17.63 -18.00 -20.23
N ALA A 613 16.80 -17.60 -19.26
CA ALA A 613 16.98 -16.26 -18.70
C ALA A 613 18.37 -16.28 -18.04
N PRO A 614 19.24 -15.28 -18.20
CA PRO A 614 20.66 -15.46 -17.95
C PRO A 614 21.07 -15.80 -16.49
N TRP A 615 20.13 -15.94 -15.54
CA TRP A 615 20.45 -16.05 -14.10
C TRP A 615 19.49 -16.88 -13.21
N VAL A 616 18.57 -17.71 -13.72
CA VAL A 616 17.81 -18.66 -12.85
C VAL A 616 18.51 -20.01 -12.85
N GLN A 617 19.09 -20.39 -11.71
CA GLN A 617 19.84 -21.65 -11.60
C GLN A 617 18.93 -22.82 -11.32
N ARG A 618 19.14 -23.91 -12.06
CA ARG A 618 18.40 -25.15 -11.92
C ARG A 618 19.05 -26.00 -10.85
N ASN A 619 18.39 -26.15 -9.71
CA ASN A 619 18.60 -27.33 -8.89
C ASN A 619 17.53 -28.35 -9.26
N ALA A 620 17.81 -29.14 -10.30
CA ALA A 620 17.05 -30.34 -10.62
C ALA A 620 17.23 -31.37 -9.52
N ASN A 621 16.49 -31.25 -8.41
CA ASN A 621 16.19 -32.34 -7.50
C ASN A 621 14.95 -32.04 -6.67
N VAL A 622 14.00 -32.97 -6.79
CA VAL A 622 12.79 -33.15 -6.00
C VAL A 622 13.11 -32.95 -4.51
N SER A 623 12.52 -31.93 -3.88
CA SER A 623 12.40 -31.93 -2.42
C SER A 623 11.71 -33.24 -2.02
N THR A 624 12.31 -34.05 -1.15
CA THR A 624 11.70 -35.30 -0.68
C THR A 624 10.44 -35.09 0.16
N VAL A 625 10.12 -33.82 0.47
CA VAL A 625 8.98 -33.38 1.27
C VAL A 625 8.31 -32.22 0.55
N ALA A 626 7.02 -32.39 0.22
CA ALA A 626 6.17 -31.31 -0.25
C ALA A 626 6.12 -30.20 0.82
N HIS A 627 6.14 -28.91 0.43
CA HIS A 627 5.99 -27.79 1.37
C HIS A 627 4.67 -27.91 2.18
N GLY A 628 3.67 -28.61 1.64
CA GLY A 628 2.38 -28.86 2.29
C GLY A 628 1.47 -27.64 2.37
N CYS A 629 1.97 -26.46 2.00
CA CYS A 629 1.29 -25.17 1.88
C CYS A 629 0.14 -24.95 2.89
N PRO A 630 0.41 -25.10 4.21
CA PRO A 630 -0.64 -24.96 5.22
C PRO A 630 -1.19 -23.54 5.22
N THR A 631 -2.45 -23.37 5.60
CA THR A 631 -2.93 -22.01 5.87
C THR A 631 -2.18 -21.43 7.06
N ARG A 632 -1.83 -20.15 6.96
CA ARG A 632 -1.23 -19.37 8.05
C ARG A 632 -2.26 -18.47 8.73
N ILE A 633 -3.51 -18.51 8.27
CA ILE A 633 -4.61 -17.78 8.88
C ILE A 633 -5.18 -18.65 10.00
N ILE A 634 -4.68 -18.42 11.20
CA ILE A 634 -5.05 -19.16 12.41
C ILE A 634 -6.28 -18.58 13.08
N CYS A 635 -6.93 -19.37 13.93
CA CYS A 635 -7.91 -18.88 14.90
C CYS A 635 -7.30 -17.67 15.65
N GLY A 636 -7.97 -16.51 15.57
CA GLY A 636 -7.56 -15.29 16.26
C GLY A 636 -7.62 -15.43 17.78
N GLY A 637 -7.75 -14.32 18.50
CA GLY A 637 -7.88 -14.32 19.96
C GLY A 637 -7.40 -13.02 20.57
N THR A 638 -7.42 -12.98 21.90
CA THR A 638 -6.71 -11.91 22.63
C THR A 638 -5.23 -11.96 22.27
N ILE A 639 -4.53 -10.82 22.33
CA ILE A 639 -3.09 -10.80 22.07
C ILE A 639 -2.29 -11.79 22.94
N LEU A 640 -2.76 -12.06 24.16
CA LEU A 640 -2.10 -13.00 25.07
C LEU A 640 -2.14 -14.42 24.52
N GLN A 641 -3.28 -14.82 23.96
CA GLN A 641 -3.45 -16.12 23.30
C GLN A 641 -2.58 -16.23 22.06
N VAL A 642 -2.56 -15.18 21.21
CA VAL A 642 -1.70 -15.13 20.02
C VAL A 642 -0.22 -15.27 20.40
N LYS A 643 0.25 -14.50 21.40
CA LYS A 643 1.62 -14.58 21.92
C LYS A 643 1.94 -15.96 22.49
N SER A 644 1.04 -16.54 23.30
CA SER A 644 1.26 -17.85 23.91
C SER A 644 1.44 -18.98 22.90
N PHE A 645 0.87 -18.84 21.70
CA PHE A 645 1.01 -19.79 20.61
C PHE A 645 2.25 -19.50 19.74
N LEU A 646 2.45 -18.24 19.34
CA LEU A 646 3.50 -17.88 18.38
C LEU A 646 4.89 -17.74 19.02
N ASP A 647 5.00 -17.30 20.28
CA ASP A 647 6.31 -17.08 20.93
C ASP A 647 7.17 -18.35 21.00
N PRO A 648 6.65 -19.54 21.38
CA PRO A 648 7.43 -20.78 21.33
C PRO A 648 7.93 -21.14 19.93
N LEU A 649 7.14 -20.86 18.88
CA LEU A 649 7.52 -21.11 17.49
C LEU A 649 8.60 -20.12 17.03
N ILE A 650 8.48 -18.85 17.43
CA ILE A 650 9.50 -17.82 17.19
C ILE A 650 10.83 -18.25 17.81
N ASP A 651 10.81 -18.69 19.08
CA ASP A 651 12.03 -19.13 19.77
C ASP A 651 12.64 -20.37 19.12
N GLN A 652 11.83 -21.32 18.66
CA GLN A 652 12.29 -22.51 17.94
C GLN A 652 13.01 -22.14 16.63
N GLU A 653 12.37 -21.33 15.78
CA GLU A 653 12.93 -20.91 14.49
C GLU A 653 14.17 -20.01 14.69
N ARG A 654 14.14 -19.14 15.71
CA ARG A 654 15.28 -18.30 16.08
C ARG A 654 16.47 -19.13 16.55
N LEU A 655 16.26 -20.13 17.40
CA LEU A 655 17.33 -21.03 17.87
C LEU A 655 17.92 -21.85 16.71
N ALA A 656 17.07 -22.33 15.79
CA ALA A 656 17.53 -23.03 14.59
C ALA A 656 18.42 -22.12 13.72
N TYR A 657 18.00 -20.87 13.49
CA TYR A 657 18.81 -19.86 12.79
C TYR A 657 20.14 -19.60 13.49
N LEU A 658 20.15 -19.33 14.81
CA LEU A 658 21.38 -19.02 15.55
C LEU A 658 22.37 -20.18 15.55
N ASN A 659 21.90 -21.42 15.72
CA ASN A 659 22.74 -22.61 15.69
C ASN A 659 23.36 -22.83 14.30
N LEU A 660 22.56 -22.72 13.24
CA LEU A 660 23.07 -22.82 11.87
C LEU A 660 24.03 -21.68 11.54
N LYS A 661 23.79 -20.48 12.08
CA LYS A 661 24.61 -19.30 11.80
C LYS A 661 26.00 -19.50 12.38
N TYR A 662 26.07 -19.96 13.63
CA TYR A 662 27.34 -20.30 14.28
C TYR A 662 28.13 -21.34 13.47
N VAL A 663 27.47 -22.43 13.03
CA VAL A 663 28.10 -23.45 12.20
C VAL A 663 28.60 -22.87 10.88
N PHE A 664 27.77 -22.11 10.18
CA PHE A 664 28.15 -21.49 8.90
C PHE A 664 29.33 -20.53 9.05
N GLU A 665 29.32 -19.65 10.06
CA GLU A 665 30.41 -18.70 10.32
C GLU A 665 31.72 -19.42 10.65
N SER A 666 31.68 -20.55 11.38
CA SER A 666 32.88 -21.36 11.65
C SER A 666 33.47 -22.07 10.42
N LEU A 667 32.65 -22.28 9.38
CA LEU A 667 33.08 -22.95 8.14
C LEU A 667 33.52 -21.93 7.08
N LEU A 668 32.84 -20.78 7.03
CA LEU A 668 33.12 -19.69 6.10
C LEU A 668 34.57 -19.23 6.30
N ASP A 669 35.37 -19.31 5.24
CA ASP A 669 36.79 -18.98 5.23
C ASP A 669 37.62 -19.73 6.29
N GLY A 670 37.13 -20.88 6.78
CA GLY A 670 37.76 -21.64 7.85
C GLY A 670 37.59 -21.05 9.25
N GLY A 671 36.66 -20.12 9.45
CA GLY A 671 36.30 -19.52 10.73
C GLY A 671 37.05 -18.22 11.08
N ASP A 672 38.12 -17.90 10.35
CA ASP A 672 38.87 -16.66 10.50
C ASP A 672 39.27 -16.09 9.13
N PHE A 673 38.51 -15.09 8.68
CA PHE A 673 38.74 -14.41 7.41
C PHE A 673 40.11 -13.72 7.35
N GLU A 674 40.52 -13.05 8.43
CA GLU A 674 41.76 -12.26 8.45
C GLU A 674 42.98 -13.19 8.50
N GLU A 675 42.92 -14.30 9.24
CA GLU A 675 43.97 -15.32 9.24
C GLU A 675 44.14 -15.95 7.85
N LEU A 676 43.04 -16.33 7.20
CA LEU A 676 43.12 -16.92 5.85
C LEU A 676 43.63 -15.91 4.82
N LYS A 677 43.17 -14.66 4.91
CA LYS A 677 43.68 -13.56 4.08
C LYS A 677 45.17 -13.34 4.30
N GLN A 678 45.63 -13.31 5.55
CA GLN A 678 47.04 -13.16 5.87
C GLN A 678 47.86 -14.32 5.31
N THR A 679 47.36 -15.55 5.42
CA THR A 679 47.97 -16.75 4.83
C THR A 679 48.17 -16.60 3.32
N ILE A 680 47.16 -16.07 2.60
CA ILE A 680 47.25 -15.78 1.16
C ILE A 680 48.30 -14.69 0.88
N MET A 681 48.33 -13.63 1.68
CA MET A 681 49.26 -12.51 1.52
C MET A 681 50.72 -12.94 1.75
N GLU A 682 50.96 -13.82 2.72
CA GLU A 682 52.28 -14.33 3.09
C GLU A 682 52.79 -15.46 2.19
N SER A 683 51.90 -16.09 1.41
CA SER A 683 52.26 -17.18 0.48
C SER A 683 53.14 -16.69 -0.67
N TRP A 684 54.14 -17.49 -1.06
CA TRP A 684 55.06 -17.23 -2.17
C TRP A 684 54.83 -18.22 -3.34
N PRO A 685 55.40 -17.97 -4.54
CA PRO A 685 55.20 -18.84 -5.71
C PRO A 685 55.56 -20.32 -5.48
N GLN A 686 56.54 -20.61 -4.64
CA GLN A 686 56.91 -21.98 -4.28
C GLN A 686 55.84 -22.70 -3.45
N ASP A 687 54.99 -21.94 -2.73
CA ASP A 687 53.94 -22.44 -1.84
C ASP A 687 52.60 -22.63 -2.57
N ALA A 688 52.55 -22.39 -3.89
CA ALA A 688 51.29 -22.40 -4.66
C ALA A 688 50.48 -23.70 -4.51
N TRP A 689 51.13 -24.86 -4.38
CA TRP A 689 50.47 -26.13 -4.12
C TRP A 689 49.91 -26.24 -2.69
N GLU A 690 50.65 -25.72 -1.70
CA GLU A 690 50.20 -25.70 -0.31
C GLU A 690 49.00 -24.76 -0.15
N LEU A 691 49.09 -23.57 -0.75
CA LEU A 691 47.99 -22.62 -0.77
C LEU A 691 46.76 -23.19 -1.49
N ARG A 692 46.94 -23.82 -2.66
CA ARG A 692 45.85 -24.50 -3.36
C ARG A 692 45.19 -25.53 -2.45
N ASN A 693 45.97 -26.38 -1.79
CA ASN A 693 45.42 -27.42 -0.91
C ASN A 693 44.70 -26.82 0.30
N ALA A 694 45.23 -25.76 0.91
CA ALA A 694 44.59 -25.06 2.02
C ALA A 694 43.23 -24.44 1.63
N LEU A 695 43.15 -23.86 0.43
CA LEU A 695 41.91 -23.30 -0.12
C LEU A 695 40.92 -24.41 -0.53
N MET A 696 41.39 -25.48 -1.16
CA MET A 696 40.56 -26.64 -1.51
C MET A 696 39.99 -27.35 -0.28
N GLU A 697 40.76 -27.46 0.81
CA GLU A 697 40.31 -28.05 2.08
C GLU A 697 39.16 -27.26 2.71
N ARG A 698 39.12 -25.94 2.50
CA ARG A 698 38.06 -25.04 2.98
C ARG A 698 36.91 -24.87 2.00
N SER A 699 37.04 -25.40 0.78
CA SER A 699 35.97 -25.38 -0.22
C SER A 699 34.85 -26.33 0.21
N PRO A 700 33.56 -26.00 0.04
CA PRO A 700 32.97 -24.91 -0.76
C PRO A 700 32.73 -23.58 0.01
N TYR A 701 33.36 -23.39 1.17
CA TYR A 701 33.08 -22.29 2.09
C TYR A 701 34.00 -21.08 1.95
N LEU A 702 34.72 -20.94 0.83
CA LEU A 702 35.50 -19.72 0.60
C LEU A 702 34.59 -18.56 0.20
N SER A 703 34.75 -17.39 0.79
CA SER A 703 34.04 -16.18 0.39
C SER A 703 34.58 -15.64 -0.93
N GLY A 704 33.72 -14.93 -1.66
CA GLY A 704 34.14 -14.28 -2.91
C GLY A 704 35.27 -13.26 -2.69
N GLN A 705 35.39 -12.69 -1.49
CA GLN A 705 36.50 -11.80 -1.13
C GLN A 705 37.81 -12.58 -1.02
N ILE A 706 37.85 -13.71 -0.31
CA ILE A 706 39.02 -14.58 -0.24
C ILE A 706 39.44 -15.07 -1.64
N LEU A 707 38.48 -15.44 -2.49
CA LEU A 707 38.78 -15.83 -3.88
C LEU A 707 39.39 -14.67 -4.69
N LYS A 708 38.93 -13.44 -4.48
CA LYS A 708 39.52 -12.24 -5.11
C LYS A 708 40.92 -11.97 -4.57
N GLU A 709 41.15 -12.05 -3.26
CA GLU A 709 42.48 -11.88 -2.66
C GLU A 709 43.48 -12.93 -3.20
N ALA A 710 43.05 -14.20 -3.32
CA ALA A 710 43.87 -15.25 -3.91
C ALA A 710 44.22 -14.97 -5.38
N GLY A 711 43.28 -14.43 -6.16
CA GLY A 711 43.51 -14.01 -7.55
C GLY A 711 44.39 -12.77 -7.67
N LEU A 712 44.24 -11.78 -6.77
CA LEU A 712 45.06 -10.56 -6.71
C LEU A 712 46.53 -10.88 -6.40
N ARG A 713 46.76 -11.85 -5.51
CA ARG A 713 48.11 -12.30 -5.16
C ARG A 713 48.86 -12.87 -6.37
N ASN A 714 48.11 -13.40 -7.35
CA ASN A 714 48.61 -13.90 -8.65
C ASN A 714 49.74 -14.93 -8.54
N ILE A 715 49.70 -15.77 -7.51
CA ILE A 715 50.67 -16.88 -7.31
C ILE A 715 50.11 -18.23 -7.78
N LEU A 716 48.79 -18.37 -7.90
CA LEU A 716 48.12 -19.58 -8.39
C LEU A 716 48.01 -19.53 -9.92
N PRO A 717 48.42 -20.58 -10.66
CA PRO A 717 48.18 -20.67 -12.10
C PRO A 717 46.69 -20.82 -12.39
N HIS A 718 46.29 -20.43 -13.61
CA HIS A 718 44.89 -20.45 -14.04
C HIS A 718 44.18 -21.79 -13.81
N ALA A 719 44.81 -22.95 -14.05
CA ALA A 719 44.16 -24.24 -13.78
C ALA A 719 43.88 -24.47 -12.29
N MET A 720 44.84 -24.14 -11.40
CA MET A 720 44.62 -24.30 -9.95
C MET A 720 43.59 -23.32 -9.41
N TYR A 721 43.64 -22.07 -9.87
CA TYR A 721 42.66 -21.05 -9.49
C TYR A 721 41.26 -21.42 -9.99
N LEU A 722 41.16 -21.94 -11.21
CA LEU A 722 39.92 -22.45 -11.78
C LEU A 722 39.36 -23.61 -10.95
N GLU A 723 40.17 -24.58 -10.54
CA GLU A 723 39.73 -25.69 -9.68
C GLU A 723 39.13 -25.17 -8.36
N ILE A 724 39.75 -24.18 -7.73
CA ILE A 724 39.23 -23.54 -6.51
C ILE A 724 37.90 -22.83 -6.82
N CYS A 725 37.81 -22.08 -7.92
CA CYS A 725 36.57 -21.41 -8.32
C CYS A 725 35.44 -22.41 -8.59
N LEU A 726 35.72 -23.51 -9.28
CA LEU A 726 34.76 -24.58 -9.56
C LEU A 726 34.29 -25.27 -8.28
N ALA A 727 35.15 -25.38 -7.27
CA ALA A 727 34.82 -25.94 -5.97
C ALA A 727 34.03 -24.99 -5.05
N ASN A 728 33.90 -23.70 -5.41
CA ASN A 728 33.17 -22.69 -4.63
C ASN A 728 32.14 -21.96 -5.51
N PRO A 729 31.19 -22.68 -6.14
CA PRO A 729 30.27 -22.08 -7.10
C PRO A 729 29.48 -20.90 -6.49
N GLU A 730 28.97 -21.01 -5.26
CA GLU A 730 28.17 -19.96 -4.61
C GLU A 730 28.94 -18.65 -4.41
N ALA A 731 30.25 -18.73 -4.19
CA ALA A 731 31.11 -17.55 -4.02
C ALA A 731 31.35 -16.83 -5.36
N THR A 732 31.48 -17.60 -6.44
CA THR A 732 31.74 -17.08 -7.80
C THR A 732 30.52 -16.50 -8.49
N GLN A 733 29.32 -16.78 -7.97
CA GLN A 733 28.04 -16.25 -8.46
C GLN A 733 27.77 -14.80 -8.05
N ARG A 734 28.55 -14.26 -7.09
CA ARG A 734 28.21 -13.02 -6.37
C ARG A 734 29.20 -11.89 -6.66
N ASN A 735 28.84 -10.67 -6.25
CA ASN A 735 29.74 -9.52 -6.15
C ASN A 735 30.51 -9.19 -7.45
N GLY A 736 29.86 -9.38 -8.61
CA GLY A 736 30.47 -9.18 -9.92
C GLY A 736 31.72 -10.03 -10.13
N PHE A 737 31.85 -11.19 -9.47
CA PHE A 737 33.05 -12.02 -9.52
C PHE A 737 33.42 -12.42 -10.94
N ILE A 738 32.44 -12.78 -11.78
CA ILE A 738 32.66 -13.10 -13.20
C ILE A 738 33.26 -11.92 -13.96
N ARG A 739 32.68 -10.73 -13.84
CA ARG A 739 33.23 -9.51 -14.43
C ARG A 739 34.65 -9.26 -13.92
N TRP A 740 34.88 -9.45 -12.63
CA TRP A 740 36.18 -9.25 -12.01
C TRP A 740 37.24 -10.21 -12.56
N VAL A 741 36.97 -11.53 -12.64
CA VAL A 741 37.93 -12.49 -13.21
C VAL A 741 38.14 -12.33 -14.72
N GLN A 742 37.16 -11.75 -15.44
CA GLN A 742 37.24 -11.50 -16.88
C GLN A 742 38.04 -10.24 -17.23
N TYR A 743 37.95 -9.17 -16.41
CA TYR A 743 38.43 -7.85 -16.81
C TYR A 743 39.31 -7.13 -15.79
N GLU A 744 39.24 -7.49 -14.51
CA GLU A 744 39.85 -6.70 -13.41
C GLU A 744 40.96 -7.45 -12.66
N MET A 745 40.97 -8.79 -12.71
CA MET A 745 42.02 -9.62 -12.12
C MET A 745 43.38 -9.37 -12.80
N PRO A 746 44.52 -9.34 -12.07
CA PRO A 746 45.84 -9.05 -12.65
C PRO A 746 46.23 -9.93 -13.85
N ASN A 747 45.72 -11.17 -13.89
CA ASN A 747 45.88 -12.08 -15.02
C ASN A 747 44.52 -12.71 -15.38
N PRO A 748 43.67 -12.04 -16.17
CA PRO A 748 42.29 -12.45 -16.39
C PRO A 748 42.13 -13.88 -16.93
N LEU A 749 41.01 -14.53 -16.56
CA LEU A 749 40.69 -15.87 -17.05
C LEU A 749 40.16 -15.82 -18.50
N PRO A 750 40.60 -16.74 -19.38
CA PRO A 750 40.02 -16.90 -20.71
C PRO A 750 38.51 -17.21 -20.67
N GLU A 751 37.78 -16.78 -21.71
CA GLU A 751 36.30 -16.91 -21.82
C GLU A 751 35.80 -18.34 -21.55
N TYR A 752 36.52 -19.37 -22.03
CA TYR A 752 36.12 -20.77 -21.82
C TYR A 752 36.24 -21.24 -20.35
N MET A 753 37.21 -20.73 -19.58
CA MET A 753 37.36 -21.04 -18.16
C MET A 753 36.26 -20.36 -17.36
N VAL A 754 35.92 -19.13 -17.74
CA VAL A 754 34.79 -18.41 -17.15
C VAL A 754 33.47 -19.12 -17.44
N ALA A 755 33.28 -19.63 -18.65
CA ALA A 755 32.13 -20.47 -18.98
C ALA A 755 32.07 -21.77 -18.14
N GLN A 756 33.23 -22.35 -17.77
CA GLN A 756 33.26 -23.50 -16.85
C GLN A 756 32.86 -23.11 -15.42
N ILE A 757 33.26 -21.93 -14.93
CA ILE A 757 32.80 -21.40 -13.63
C ILE A 757 31.29 -21.20 -13.65
N VAL A 758 30.75 -20.56 -14.69
CA VAL A 758 29.30 -20.38 -14.82
C VAL A 758 28.57 -21.73 -14.89
N ALA A 759 29.14 -22.71 -15.58
CA ALA A 759 28.57 -24.06 -15.65
C ALA A 759 28.64 -24.84 -14.33
N SER A 760 29.54 -24.50 -13.40
CA SER A 760 29.60 -25.17 -12.09
C SER A 760 28.49 -24.72 -11.15
N TRP A 761 27.80 -23.63 -11.47
CA TRP A 761 26.75 -23.06 -10.65
C TRP A 761 25.52 -23.94 -10.47
N ASP A 762 25.27 -24.87 -11.40
CA ASP A 762 24.21 -25.87 -11.29
C ASP A 762 24.58 -27.01 -10.30
N GLN A 763 25.79 -27.00 -9.72
CA GLN A 763 26.22 -28.01 -8.75
C GLN A 763 25.90 -27.59 -7.31
N ARG A 764 25.06 -28.40 -6.64
CA ARG A 764 24.78 -28.24 -5.22
C ARG A 764 26.00 -28.58 -4.37
N THR A 765 26.45 -27.62 -3.57
CA THR A 765 27.38 -27.90 -2.48
C THR A 765 26.67 -27.92 -1.13
N TRP A 766 27.39 -28.35 -0.07
CA TRP A 766 26.89 -28.25 1.30
C TRP A 766 26.61 -26.80 1.73
N ARG A 767 27.33 -25.83 1.16
CA ARG A 767 27.10 -24.41 1.41
C ARG A 767 25.71 -23.96 1.00
N THR A 768 25.24 -24.32 -0.20
CA THR A 768 23.86 -24.05 -0.65
C THR A 768 22.82 -24.55 0.37
N SER A 769 23.05 -25.73 0.96
CA SER A 769 22.11 -26.32 1.93
C SER A 769 22.07 -25.50 3.24
N LEU A 770 23.23 -25.06 3.72
CA LEU A 770 23.32 -24.23 4.93
C LEU A 770 22.77 -22.82 4.72
N GLU A 771 23.16 -22.13 3.64
CA GLU A 771 22.71 -20.76 3.37
C GLU A 771 21.20 -20.69 3.10
N SER A 772 20.62 -21.66 2.37
CA SER A 772 19.16 -21.71 2.16
C SER A 772 18.39 -22.00 3.44
N ALA A 773 18.86 -22.92 4.29
CA ALA A 773 18.27 -23.19 5.60
C ALA A 773 18.38 -21.98 6.54
N LEU A 774 19.52 -21.29 6.54
CA LEU A 774 19.72 -20.04 7.28
C LEU A 774 18.70 -18.97 6.88
N GLY A 775 18.59 -18.71 5.58
CA GLY A 775 17.63 -17.73 5.07
C GLY A 775 16.19 -18.12 5.37
N TRP A 776 15.87 -19.42 5.33
CA TRP A 776 14.54 -19.93 5.68
C TRP A 776 14.19 -19.67 7.14
N HIS A 777 15.00 -20.16 8.08
CA HIS A 777 14.74 -19.97 9.51
C HIS A 777 14.73 -18.48 9.88
N LYS A 778 15.62 -17.67 9.27
CA LYS A 778 15.61 -16.20 9.43
C LYS A 778 14.29 -15.57 9.00
N GLY A 779 13.78 -16.00 7.85
CA GLY A 779 12.50 -15.52 7.32
C GLY A 779 11.31 -15.98 8.16
N GLU A 780 11.28 -17.22 8.61
CA GLU A 780 10.14 -17.76 9.35
C GLU A 780 9.99 -17.18 10.75
N TYR A 781 11.07 -17.03 11.54
CA TYR A 781 10.92 -16.36 12.85
C TYR A 781 10.52 -14.89 12.70
N GLN A 782 11.03 -14.20 11.68
CA GLN A 782 10.67 -12.81 11.39
C GLN A 782 9.19 -12.72 11.02
N ARG A 783 8.70 -13.55 10.09
CA ARG A 783 7.29 -13.64 9.70
C ARG A 783 6.36 -13.92 10.90
N LEU A 784 6.74 -14.86 11.77
CA LEU A 784 5.98 -15.18 12.98
C LEU A 784 5.92 -13.99 13.95
N ASN A 785 7.05 -13.31 14.15
CA ASN A 785 7.11 -12.11 14.99
C ASN A 785 6.28 -10.95 14.40
N ASP A 786 6.28 -10.80 13.07
CA ASP A 786 5.48 -9.80 12.35
C ASP A 786 3.98 -10.07 12.48
N GLN A 787 3.57 -11.34 12.53
CA GLN A 787 2.20 -11.72 12.84
C GLN A 787 1.79 -11.31 14.27
N VAL A 788 2.71 -11.39 15.23
CA VAL A 788 2.48 -10.84 16.59
C VAL A 788 2.36 -9.32 16.53
N ILE A 789 3.27 -8.62 15.84
CA ILE A 789 3.21 -7.15 15.69
C ILE A 789 1.88 -6.73 15.07
N GLY A 790 1.47 -7.34 13.95
CA GLY A 790 0.19 -7.07 13.30
C GLY A 790 -1.01 -7.33 14.21
N ALA A 791 -0.98 -8.40 15.02
CA ALA A 791 -2.02 -8.66 16.02
C ALA A 791 -2.02 -7.60 17.13
N MET A 792 -0.86 -7.12 17.57
CA MET A 792 -0.74 -6.05 18.58
C MET A 792 -1.30 -4.72 18.08
N LEU A 793 -1.07 -4.39 16.81
CA LEU A 793 -1.54 -3.15 16.18
C LEU A 793 -3.05 -3.17 15.87
N ASN A 794 -3.62 -4.35 15.62
CA ASN A 794 -5.05 -4.54 15.36
C ASN A 794 -5.87 -4.90 16.62
N ASP A 795 -5.25 -5.09 17.79
CA ASP A 795 -5.97 -5.50 18.98
C ASP A 795 -6.94 -4.39 19.44
N THR A 796 -8.16 -4.80 19.76
CA THR A 796 -9.17 -3.98 20.44
C THR A 796 -8.72 -3.49 21.82
N ILE A 797 -7.75 -4.19 22.45
CA ILE A 797 -7.08 -3.81 23.68
C ILE A 797 -5.65 -3.37 23.34
N PRO A 798 -5.32 -2.08 23.43
CA PRO A 798 -4.03 -1.60 23.00
C PRO A 798 -2.90 -2.13 23.86
N GLN A 799 -1.78 -2.33 23.18
CA GLN A 799 -0.58 -2.85 23.78
C GLN A 799 0.31 -1.71 24.29
N PRO A 800 1.06 -1.93 25.38
CA PRO A 800 2.10 -0.99 25.78
C PRO A 800 3.07 -0.78 24.62
N ALA A 801 3.34 0.47 24.25
CA ALA A 801 4.19 0.77 23.11
C ALA A 801 5.62 0.21 23.27
N ASP A 802 6.14 0.14 24.49
CA ASP A 802 7.42 -0.53 24.78
C ASP A 802 7.41 -2.03 24.41
N SER A 803 6.24 -2.70 24.48
CA SER A 803 6.12 -4.07 24.01
C SER A 803 6.23 -4.18 22.48
N ILE A 804 5.79 -3.16 21.74
CA ILE A 804 5.94 -3.10 20.28
C ILE A 804 7.40 -2.82 19.91
N LEU A 805 8.07 -1.90 20.62
CA LEU A 805 9.50 -1.62 20.44
C LEU A 805 10.35 -2.88 20.61
N VAL A 806 10.11 -3.65 21.68
CA VAL A 806 10.81 -4.92 21.92
C VAL A 806 10.62 -5.91 20.75
N ARG A 807 9.42 -5.96 20.15
CA ARG A 807 9.14 -6.84 19.01
C ARG A 807 9.91 -6.42 17.77
N TRP A 808 9.98 -5.13 17.46
CA TRP A 808 10.84 -4.63 16.38
C TRP A 808 12.31 -4.97 16.63
N GLN A 809 12.74 -4.88 17.89
CA GLN A 809 14.12 -5.20 18.28
C GLN A 809 14.49 -6.67 18.05
N MET A 810 13.53 -7.59 18.11
CA MET A 810 13.74 -9.01 17.82
C MET A 810 14.03 -9.31 16.34
N ASN A 811 13.69 -8.40 15.41
CA ASN A 811 13.97 -8.54 13.98
C ASN A 811 15.32 -7.87 13.62
N PRO A 812 16.40 -8.62 13.34
CA PRO A 812 17.73 -8.07 13.00
C PRO A 812 17.79 -7.68 11.53
N SER A 813 17.00 -6.67 11.17
CA SER A 813 16.90 -6.11 9.82
C SER A 813 17.00 -4.59 9.91
N LEU A 814 17.70 -3.99 8.95
CA LEU A 814 17.79 -2.53 8.80
C LEU A 814 16.39 -1.91 8.66
N ARG A 815 15.53 -2.54 7.85
CA ARG A 815 14.15 -2.08 7.60
C ARG A 815 13.25 -2.20 8.83
N ALA A 816 13.49 -3.18 9.72
CA ALA A 816 12.77 -3.28 10.99
C ALA A 816 13.00 -2.07 11.92
N ARG A 817 14.18 -1.42 11.83
CA ARG A 817 14.50 -0.24 12.64
C ARG A 817 13.62 0.96 12.30
N TYR A 818 13.15 1.08 11.07
CA TYR A 818 12.20 2.14 10.71
C TYR A 818 10.82 1.95 11.34
N GLY A 819 10.41 0.71 11.63
CA GLY A 819 9.21 0.43 12.44
C GLY A 819 9.39 0.86 13.91
N GLU A 820 10.59 0.67 14.45
CA GLU A 820 10.98 1.19 15.78
C GLU A 820 10.95 2.72 15.81
N VAL A 821 11.49 3.39 14.78
CA VAL A 821 11.42 4.85 14.61
C VAL A 821 9.98 5.33 14.58
N SER A 822 9.10 4.77 13.76
CA SER A 822 7.68 5.18 13.70
C SER A 822 6.96 5.01 15.04
N THR A 823 7.28 3.93 15.78
CA THR A 823 6.73 3.71 17.12
C THR A 823 7.23 4.76 18.13
N LEU A 824 8.51 5.16 18.05
CA LEU A 824 9.07 6.23 18.88
C LEU A 824 8.46 7.60 18.55
N LEU A 825 8.21 7.89 17.28
CA LEU A 825 7.59 9.14 16.83
C LEU A 825 6.13 9.25 17.29
N GLU A 826 5.37 8.15 17.29
CA GLU A 826 4.00 8.14 17.83
C GLU A 826 3.96 8.46 19.34
N LEU A 827 5.05 8.17 20.05
CA LEU A 827 5.24 8.49 21.46
C LEU A 827 5.88 9.86 21.70
N GLU A 828 6.12 10.64 20.64
CA GLU A 828 6.81 11.94 20.71
C GLU A 828 8.26 11.83 21.25
N ARG A 829 8.87 10.64 21.20
CA ARG A 829 10.25 10.34 21.65
C ARG A 829 11.27 10.65 20.55
N TYR A 830 11.24 11.88 20.04
CA TYR A 830 12.02 12.26 18.85
C TYR A 830 13.54 12.10 19.03
N THR A 831 14.08 12.41 20.21
CA THR A 831 15.53 12.32 20.46
C THR A 831 16.03 10.87 20.37
N GLU A 832 15.22 9.92 20.83
CA GLU A 832 15.56 8.50 20.76
C GLU A 832 15.46 7.98 19.33
N ALA A 833 14.48 8.45 18.55
CA ALA A 833 14.35 8.13 17.13
C ALA A 833 15.57 8.60 16.32
N GLU A 834 16.04 9.84 16.56
CA GLU A 834 17.26 10.36 15.90
C GLU A 834 18.51 9.61 16.33
N ALA A 835 18.64 9.26 17.62
CA ALA A 835 19.78 8.49 18.11
C ALA A 835 19.84 7.10 17.45
N LEU A 836 18.68 6.43 17.29
CA LEU A 836 18.58 5.14 16.61
C LEU A 836 19.04 5.25 15.14
N LEU A 837 18.57 6.26 14.40
CA LEU A 837 18.96 6.47 13.00
C LEU A 837 20.46 6.76 12.85
N ASN A 838 21.02 7.62 13.70
CA ASN A 838 22.45 7.96 13.66
C ASN A 838 23.35 6.78 14.00
N GLY A 839 22.90 5.85 14.86
CA GLY A 839 23.64 4.63 15.23
C GLY A 839 23.49 3.44 14.27
N LEU A 840 22.76 3.58 13.16
CA LEU A 840 22.55 2.46 12.23
C LEU A 840 23.86 1.97 11.60
N ALA A 841 24.78 2.88 11.27
CA ALA A 841 26.05 2.55 10.61
C ALA A 841 27.00 1.71 11.49
N ASP A 842 26.80 1.71 12.82
CA ASP A 842 27.60 0.92 13.75
C ASP A 842 27.21 -0.56 13.74
N ASN A 843 25.96 -0.86 13.36
CA ASN A 843 25.37 -2.21 13.46
C ASN A 843 25.03 -2.82 12.09
N TYR A 844 24.85 -1.99 11.06
CA TYR A 844 24.47 -2.41 9.72
C TYR A 844 25.43 -1.84 8.69
N ARG A 845 25.80 -2.68 7.72
CA ARG A 845 26.51 -2.21 6.53
C ARG A 845 25.51 -1.47 5.63
N MET A 846 25.70 -0.17 5.47
CA MET A 846 24.79 0.69 4.71
C MET A 846 25.39 1.07 3.35
N HIS A 847 24.62 0.91 2.28
CA HIS A 847 24.97 1.43 0.96
C HIS A 847 24.65 2.93 0.86
N ALA A 848 25.10 3.57 -0.22
CA ALA A 848 24.83 5.00 -0.46
C ALA A 848 23.33 5.31 -0.47
N THR A 849 22.51 4.41 -0.99
CA THR A 849 21.04 4.49 -0.95
C THR A 849 20.54 4.47 0.50
N ASP A 850 20.93 3.47 1.30
CA ASP A 850 20.53 3.36 2.72
C ASP A 850 20.90 4.61 3.54
N ILE A 851 22.08 5.19 3.27
CA ILE A 851 22.53 6.44 3.89
C ILE A 851 21.62 7.60 3.50
N GLN A 852 21.30 7.73 2.22
CA GLN A 852 20.36 8.75 1.73
C GLN A 852 19.00 8.62 2.40
N GLU A 853 18.49 7.39 2.56
CA GLU A 853 17.19 7.19 3.20
C GLU A 853 17.18 7.54 4.69
N ARG A 854 18.25 7.21 5.41
CA ARG A 854 18.42 7.61 6.80
C ARG A 854 18.41 9.14 6.91
N ASP A 855 19.14 9.82 6.03
CA ASP A 855 19.26 11.27 6.05
C ASP A 855 17.94 11.96 5.67
N ASP A 856 17.18 11.38 4.74
CA ASP A 856 15.82 11.82 4.39
C ASP A 856 14.85 11.66 5.56
N MET A 857 14.94 10.53 6.27
CA MET A 857 14.15 10.29 7.47
C MET A 857 14.51 11.26 8.60
N LEU A 858 15.80 11.57 8.80
CA LEU A 858 16.23 12.59 9.77
C LEU A 858 15.68 13.98 9.41
N ALA A 859 15.70 14.36 8.13
CA ALA A 859 15.14 15.62 7.66
C ALA A 859 13.61 15.68 7.86
N LEU A 860 12.91 14.58 7.61
CA LEU A 860 11.48 14.46 7.88
C LEU A 860 11.19 14.63 9.38
N ILE A 861 11.92 13.93 10.25
CA ILE A 861 11.77 14.01 11.71
C ILE A 861 11.99 15.45 12.20
N ALA A 862 13.03 16.12 11.69
CA ALA A 862 13.31 17.51 12.05
C ALA A 862 12.15 18.44 11.66
N THR A 863 11.57 18.24 10.47
CA THR A 863 10.41 19.02 9.98
C THR A 863 9.18 18.80 10.87
N VAL A 864 8.84 17.54 11.15
CA VAL A 864 7.69 17.18 11.99
C VAL A 864 7.87 17.68 13.42
N ARG A 865 9.08 17.56 14.00
CA ARG A 865 9.39 18.08 15.33
C ARG A 865 9.21 19.59 15.41
N ASN A 866 9.64 20.33 14.39
CA ASN A 866 9.49 21.78 14.35
C ASN A 866 8.01 22.20 14.31
N ALA A 867 7.20 21.54 13.47
CA ALA A 867 5.76 21.77 13.43
C ALA A 867 5.10 21.46 14.78
N GLN A 868 5.47 20.33 15.40
CA GLN A 868 4.94 19.93 16.70
C GLN A 868 5.34 20.89 17.82
N ALA A 869 6.57 21.42 17.82
CA ALA A 869 6.99 22.46 18.77
C ALA A 869 6.17 23.76 18.66
N ALA A 870 5.51 23.98 17.51
CA ALA A 870 4.58 25.08 17.27
C ALA A 870 3.09 24.68 17.44
N ASP A 871 2.79 23.51 18.04
CA ASP A 871 1.44 22.96 18.21
C ASP A 871 0.68 22.74 16.87
N ARG A 872 1.44 22.42 15.83
CA ARG A 872 0.95 22.10 14.48
C ARG A 872 1.17 20.62 14.18
N SER A 873 0.18 20.00 13.55
CA SER A 873 0.27 18.62 13.08
C SER A 873 0.82 18.56 11.65
N ILE A 874 1.06 17.34 11.14
CA ILE A 874 1.47 17.12 9.74
C ILE A 874 0.46 17.61 8.70
N MET A 875 -0.78 17.92 9.11
CA MET A 875 -1.82 18.53 8.27
C MET A 875 -1.86 20.06 8.35
N GLU A 876 -0.92 20.67 9.08
CA GLU A 876 -0.88 22.10 9.37
C GLU A 876 0.54 22.67 9.22
N LEU A 877 1.31 22.09 8.32
CA LEU A 877 2.63 22.53 7.93
C LEU A 877 2.54 23.90 7.24
N ASP A 878 3.53 24.74 7.48
CA ASP A 878 3.64 26.03 6.78
C ASP A 878 4.30 25.86 5.41
N GLY A 879 4.30 26.93 4.60
CA GLY A 879 4.84 26.86 3.24
C GLY A 879 6.33 26.48 3.18
N ALA A 880 7.13 26.82 4.21
CA ALA A 880 8.55 26.46 4.23
C ALA A 880 8.75 24.97 4.55
N GLU A 881 7.98 24.44 5.50
CA GLU A 881 7.96 23.01 5.82
C GLU A 881 7.43 22.16 4.67
N VAL A 882 6.37 22.62 3.97
CA VAL A 882 5.87 21.98 2.74
C VAL A 882 6.97 21.91 1.68
N SER A 883 7.71 23.00 1.42
CA SER A 883 8.82 22.99 0.46
C SER A 883 9.99 22.08 0.86
N ILE A 884 10.23 21.88 2.17
CA ILE A 884 11.19 20.89 2.66
C ILE A 884 10.68 19.48 2.32
N LEU A 885 9.39 19.18 2.57
CA LEU A 885 8.82 17.89 2.22
C LEU A 885 8.84 17.64 0.71
N GLU A 886 8.57 18.63 -0.13
CA GLU A 886 8.68 18.49 -1.60
C GLU A 886 10.12 18.14 -2.01
N SER A 887 11.11 18.75 -1.36
CA SER A 887 12.53 18.46 -1.59
C SER A 887 12.95 17.07 -1.10
N ILE A 888 12.31 16.54 -0.04
CA ILE A 888 12.48 15.16 0.41
C ILE A 888 11.80 14.20 -0.58
N ALA A 889 10.54 14.47 -0.96
CA ALA A 889 9.77 13.65 -1.89
C ALA A 889 10.42 13.56 -3.28
N ALA A 890 11.11 14.60 -3.74
CA ALA A 890 11.85 14.59 -5.01
C ALA A 890 13.08 13.64 -5.02
N ARG A 891 13.51 13.14 -3.85
CA ARG A 891 14.68 12.24 -3.70
C ARG A 891 14.30 10.76 -3.59
N GLN A 892 13.15 10.37 -4.15
CA GLN A 892 12.80 8.95 -4.35
C GLN A 892 13.97 8.18 -5.02
N PRO A 893 14.14 6.87 -4.74
CA PRO A 893 13.25 5.98 -3.99
C PRO A 893 13.68 5.74 -2.53
N SER A 894 13.68 6.77 -1.67
CA SER A 894 13.88 6.57 -0.23
C SER A 894 12.57 6.40 0.54
N ILE A 895 12.59 5.65 1.66
CA ILE A 895 11.41 5.54 2.53
C ILE A 895 10.99 6.91 3.10
N GLY A 896 11.95 7.78 3.39
CA GLY A 896 11.69 9.17 3.83
C GLY A 896 10.99 10.00 2.75
N ALA A 897 11.37 9.82 1.48
CA ALA A 897 10.68 10.43 0.33
C ALA A 897 9.24 9.94 0.19
N THR A 898 8.98 8.63 0.35
CA THR A 898 7.62 8.09 0.33
C THR A 898 6.76 8.66 1.45
N TYR A 899 7.26 8.74 2.68
CA TYR A 899 6.52 9.38 3.76
C TYR A 899 6.21 10.86 3.50
N ALA A 900 7.18 11.61 2.99
CA ALA A 900 6.98 13.01 2.63
C ALA A 900 5.91 13.15 1.53
N ARG A 901 5.96 12.32 0.48
CA ARG A 901 4.92 12.24 -0.56
C ARG A 901 3.55 11.97 0.05
N ASN A 902 3.44 11.01 0.95
CA ASN A 902 2.16 10.61 1.52
C ASN A 902 1.53 11.73 2.36
N ILE A 903 2.35 12.47 3.12
CA ILE A 903 1.92 13.67 3.85
C ILE A 903 1.44 14.76 2.88
N LEU A 904 2.21 15.03 1.83
CA LEU A 904 1.89 16.04 0.82
C LEU A 904 0.59 15.72 0.06
N CYS A 905 0.43 14.48 -0.37
CA CYS A 905 -0.72 14.04 -1.14
C CYS A 905 -2.00 14.06 -0.30
N PHE A 906 -1.97 13.53 0.92
CA PHE A 906 -3.16 13.50 1.79
C PHE A 906 -3.51 14.89 2.34
N GLY A 907 -2.52 15.64 2.84
CA GLY A 907 -2.75 16.88 3.58
C GLY A 907 -2.86 18.14 2.74
N TYR A 908 -2.21 18.16 1.57
CA TYR A 908 -2.02 19.38 0.78
C TYR A 908 -2.46 19.22 -0.68
N GLY A 909 -2.90 18.03 -1.09
CA GLY A 909 -3.26 17.74 -2.49
C GLY A 909 -2.07 17.83 -3.45
N ILE A 910 -0.85 17.74 -2.93
CA ILE A 910 0.39 17.73 -3.73
C ILE A 910 0.82 16.28 -3.84
N CYS A 911 0.30 15.58 -4.85
CA CYS A 911 0.60 14.18 -5.09
C CYS A 911 1.74 14.02 -6.10
N THR A 912 2.53 12.97 -5.95
CA THR A 912 3.58 12.58 -6.91
C THR A 912 3.55 11.06 -7.02
N SER A 913 3.98 10.49 -8.14
CA SER A 913 3.91 9.04 -8.31
C SER A 913 5.00 8.33 -7.53
N PRO A 914 4.77 7.12 -6.99
CA PRO A 914 5.85 6.19 -6.75
C PRO A 914 6.56 5.82 -8.05
N ILE A 915 7.86 5.59 -7.96
CA ILE A 915 8.59 4.88 -9.00
C ILE A 915 8.02 3.46 -9.12
N THR A 916 7.48 3.12 -10.29
CA THR A 916 6.87 1.82 -10.62
C THR A 916 6.80 1.64 -12.14
N GLY A 917 6.43 0.44 -12.60
CA GLY A 917 6.29 0.14 -14.03
C GLY A 917 7.56 -0.42 -14.67
N GLU A 918 7.56 -0.46 -16.00
CA GLU A 918 8.68 -0.89 -16.83
C GLU A 918 9.07 0.23 -17.79
N THR A 919 10.33 0.65 -17.74
CA THR A 919 10.89 1.35 -18.90
C THR A 919 11.09 0.33 -20.04
N PRO A 920 10.80 0.69 -21.31
CA PRO A 920 11.08 -0.18 -22.45
C PRO A 920 12.57 -0.50 -22.50
N GLN A 921 12.94 -1.68 -22.00
CA GLN A 921 14.26 -2.22 -22.19
C GLN A 921 14.44 -2.41 -23.72
N PRO A 922 15.48 -1.85 -24.36
CA PRO A 922 15.86 -2.39 -25.66
C PRO A 922 16.04 -3.89 -25.45
N LYS A 923 15.51 -4.71 -26.36
CA LYS A 923 15.66 -6.18 -26.35
C LYS A 923 17.16 -6.52 -26.43
N SER A 924 17.87 -6.33 -25.33
CA SER A 924 19.23 -6.78 -25.17
C SER A 924 19.09 -8.25 -24.81
N GLN A 925 19.04 -9.07 -25.86
CA GLN A 925 19.88 -10.24 -25.80
C GLN A 925 21.24 -9.73 -25.33
N TRP A 926 21.80 -10.34 -24.31
CA TRP A 926 23.23 -10.23 -24.10
C TRP A 926 23.89 -10.79 -25.37
N THR A 927 24.01 -9.96 -26.39
CA THR A 927 24.85 -10.22 -27.53
C THR A 927 26.24 -10.05 -26.98
N ARG A 928 26.92 -11.19 -26.85
CA ARG A 928 28.36 -11.32 -26.70
C ARG A 928 29.01 -10.06 -27.29
N PRO A 929 29.66 -9.21 -26.48
CA PRO A 929 30.35 -8.04 -27.00
C PRO A 929 31.26 -8.53 -28.14
N PRO A 930 31.17 -7.96 -29.36
CA PRO A 930 32.17 -8.22 -30.38
C PRO A 930 33.50 -7.84 -29.74
N GLY A 931 34.39 -8.82 -29.60
CA GLY A 931 35.71 -8.60 -29.03
C GLY A 931 36.34 -7.41 -29.74
N THR A 932 36.55 -6.33 -29.01
CA THR A 932 37.28 -5.18 -29.53
C THR A 932 38.72 -5.65 -29.74
N ASP A 933 39.24 -5.35 -30.92
CA ASP A 933 40.57 -5.73 -31.40
C ASP A 933 41.68 -5.24 -30.45
N ALA A 934 41.95 -6.03 -29.42
CA ALA A 934 43.20 -6.01 -28.69
C ALA A 934 44.22 -6.83 -29.49
N ALA A 935 45.43 -6.30 -29.65
CA ALA A 935 46.54 -6.90 -30.37
C ALA A 935 46.63 -8.42 -30.14
N ALA A 936 46.80 -9.19 -31.22
CA ALA A 936 46.75 -10.65 -31.24
C ALA A 936 47.37 -11.25 -29.96
N PRO A 937 46.57 -11.88 -29.08
CA PRO A 937 47.09 -12.43 -27.85
C PRO A 937 48.11 -13.52 -28.17
N SER A 938 49.16 -13.57 -27.36
CA SER A 938 50.12 -14.66 -27.31
C SER A 938 49.39 -16.00 -27.31
N VAL A 939 49.69 -16.88 -28.27
CA VAL A 939 49.06 -18.20 -28.40
C VAL A 939 49.62 -19.16 -27.34
N LEU A 940 50.79 -18.85 -26.80
CA LEU A 940 51.44 -19.48 -25.65
C LEU A 940 51.67 -18.44 -24.54
N THR A 941 51.22 -18.71 -23.32
CA THR A 941 51.48 -17.87 -22.13
C THR A 941 52.19 -18.70 -21.06
N ILE A 942 53.25 -18.16 -20.46
CA ILE A 942 54.10 -18.87 -19.48
C ILE A 942 54.04 -18.17 -18.11
N HIS A 943 53.64 -18.89 -17.07
CA HIS A 943 53.59 -18.35 -15.71
C HIS A 943 53.79 -19.44 -14.63
N PRO A 944 54.54 -19.17 -13.54
CA PRO A 944 55.36 -17.99 -13.29
C PRO A 944 56.63 -17.99 -14.14
N ASN A 945 57.19 -16.82 -14.40
CA ASN A 945 58.47 -16.65 -15.07
C ASN A 945 59.19 -15.41 -14.48
N PRO A 946 60.19 -15.56 -13.61
CA PRO A 946 60.93 -16.79 -13.31
C PRO A 946 60.12 -17.80 -12.47
N ALA A 947 60.32 -19.09 -12.72
CA ALA A 947 59.78 -20.19 -11.93
C ALA A 947 60.81 -20.80 -10.99
N SER A 948 60.39 -21.32 -9.86
CA SER A 948 61.24 -22.09 -8.93
C SER A 948 60.81 -23.56 -8.91
N THR A 949 59.54 -23.81 -8.59
CA THR A 949 59.03 -25.18 -8.38
C THR A 949 58.18 -25.71 -9.55
N TRP A 950 57.52 -24.86 -10.32
CA TRP A 950 56.72 -25.27 -11.48
C TRP A 950 56.54 -24.11 -12.47
N VAL A 951 56.18 -24.45 -13.71
CA VAL A 951 55.78 -23.51 -14.78
C VAL A 951 54.50 -24.03 -15.43
N ALA A 952 53.50 -23.18 -15.60
CA ALA A 952 52.35 -23.48 -16.45
C ALA A 952 52.51 -22.86 -17.83
N PHE A 953 52.14 -23.63 -18.85
CA PHE A 953 52.05 -23.22 -20.24
C PHE A 953 50.58 -23.21 -20.65
N SER A 954 49.98 -22.03 -20.73
CA SER A 954 48.63 -21.86 -21.29
C SER A 954 48.73 -21.73 -22.81
N HIS A 955 47.87 -22.42 -23.56
CA HIS A 955 47.86 -22.32 -25.01
C HIS A 955 46.44 -22.15 -25.56
N ALA A 956 46.29 -21.33 -26.60
CA ALA A 956 45.02 -21.06 -27.27
C ALA A 956 45.16 -21.12 -28.80
N LEU A 957 45.48 -22.30 -29.34
CA LEU A 957 45.59 -22.56 -30.78
C LEU A 957 44.25 -22.31 -31.48
N THR A 958 44.27 -21.50 -32.54
CA THR A 958 43.14 -21.27 -33.46
C THR A 958 43.21 -22.26 -34.63
N GLY A 959 42.09 -22.94 -34.95
CA GLY A 959 42.00 -23.91 -36.05
C GLY A 959 42.13 -25.38 -35.61
N LYS A 960 42.42 -26.28 -36.56
CA LYS A 960 42.51 -27.74 -36.31
C LYS A 960 43.73 -28.04 -35.43
N VAL A 961 43.49 -28.66 -34.28
CA VAL A 961 44.54 -29.20 -33.39
C VAL A 961 44.90 -30.59 -33.87
N ASP A 962 46.11 -30.78 -34.40
CA ASP A 962 46.57 -32.10 -34.87
C ASP A 962 48.09 -32.19 -34.71
N ARG A 963 48.55 -33.22 -33.99
CA ARG A 963 49.94 -33.42 -33.56
C ARG A 963 50.54 -32.20 -32.81
N ALA A 964 49.72 -31.49 -32.04
CA ALA A 964 50.17 -30.34 -31.26
C ALA A 964 50.92 -30.78 -29.98
N PHE A 965 51.99 -30.07 -29.63
CA PHE A 965 52.75 -30.32 -28.41
C PHE A 965 53.54 -29.08 -27.98
N ILE A 966 53.83 -28.98 -26.69
CA ILE A 966 54.83 -28.07 -26.13
C ILE A 966 56.11 -28.83 -25.88
N ARG A 967 57.24 -28.21 -26.23
CA ARG A 967 58.58 -28.73 -25.99
C ARG A 967 59.42 -27.69 -25.27
N VAL A 968 60.10 -28.09 -24.21
CA VAL A 968 61.04 -27.26 -23.47
C VAL A 968 62.46 -27.72 -23.72
N ARG A 969 63.37 -26.78 -24.00
CA ARG A 969 64.79 -27.01 -24.27
C ARG A 969 65.67 -26.23 -23.29
N ASP A 970 66.76 -26.84 -22.86
CA ASP A 970 67.81 -26.15 -22.12
C ASP A 970 68.68 -25.25 -23.03
N THR A 971 69.66 -24.56 -22.45
CA THR A 971 70.61 -23.69 -23.18
C THR A 971 71.52 -24.44 -24.16
N GLN A 972 71.60 -25.77 -24.07
CA GLN A 972 72.35 -26.64 -24.99
C GLN A 972 71.44 -27.22 -26.10
N GLY A 973 70.15 -26.83 -26.12
CA GLY A 973 69.16 -27.30 -27.08
C GLY A 973 68.62 -28.70 -26.81
N LYS A 974 68.96 -29.31 -25.66
CA LYS A 974 68.46 -30.62 -25.25
C LYS A 974 67.03 -30.49 -24.75
N GLU A 975 66.16 -31.38 -25.21
CA GLU A 975 64.77 -31.46 -24.75
C GLU A 975 64.72 -31.96 -23.31
N VAL A 976 64.13 -31.15 -22.43
CA VAL A 976 64.01 -31.45 -20.99
C VAL A 976 62.57 -31.74 -20.58
N HIS A 977 61.59 -31.29 -21.37
CA HIS A 977 60.18 -31.57 -21.13
C HIS A 977 59.38 -31.54 -22.44
N ARG A 978 58.36 -32.38 -22.53
CA ARG A 978 57.40 -32.41 -23.63
C ARG A 978 56.01 -32.71 -23.10
N ALA A 979 55.04 -31.91 -23.52
CA ALA A 979 53.63 -32.11 -23.22
C ALA A 979 52.83 -32.15 -24.52
N ALA A 980 52.08 -33.23 -24.76
CA ALA A 980 51.19 -33.31 -25.91
C ALA A 980 49.94 -32.45 -25.66
N ILE A 981 49.47 -31.76 -26.71
CA ILE A 981 48.24 -30.97 -26.66
C ILE A 981 47.14 -31.77 -27.36
N THR A 982 46.21 -32.28 -26.56
CA THR A 982 45.06 -33.07 -27.04
C THR A 982 43.81 -32.21 -27.25
N THR A 983 43.69 -31.11 -26.51
CA THR A 983 42.59 -30.14 -26.60
C THR A 983 43.16 -28.72 -26.53
N SER A 984 42.59 -27.78 -27.29
CA SER A 984 42.95 -26.35 -27.23
C SER A 984 41.67 -25.51 -27.30
N PRO A 985 41.53 -24.45 -26.49
CA PRO A 985 42.50 -23.94 -25.52
C PRO A 985 42.70 -24.89 -24.31
N GLY A 986 43.88 -24.82 -23.68
CA GLY A 986 44.25 -25.71 -22.58
C GLY A 986 45.52 -25.25 -21.88
N GLN A 987 45.89 -25.93 -20.79
CA GLN A 987 47.10 -25.63 -20.01
C GLN A 987 47.85 -26.93 -19.69
N SER A 988 49.18 -26.87 -19.75
CA SER A 988 50.07 -27.97 -19.31
C SER A 988 51.04 -27.47 -18.24
N ILE A 989 51.30 -28.27 -17.22
CA ILE A 989 52.19 -27.92 -16.11
C ILE A 989 53.50 -28.69 -16.23
N TRP A 990 54.61 -27.99 -16.07
CA TRP A 990 55.95 -28.53 -15.98
C TRP A 990 56.51 -28.36 -14.56
N ASP A 991 56.83 -29.48 -13.89
CA ASP A 991 57.48 -29.50 -12.58
C ASP A 991 58.98 -29.18 -12.74
N THR A 992 59.44 -28.09 -12.11
CA THR A 992 60.82 -27.61 -12.21
C THR A 992 61.66 -27.93 -10.97
N ARG A 993 61.11 -28.61 -9.95
CA ARG A 993 61.83 -28.96 -8.69
C ARG A 993 63.08 -29.82 -8.90
N GLY A 994 63.16 -30.55 -10.01
CA GLY A 994 64.32 -31.38 -10.39
C GLY A 994 65.21 -30.76 -11.47
N MET A 995 64.97 -29.52 -11.88
CA MET A 995 65.65 -28.88 -13.02
C MET A 995 66.77 -27.94 -12.55
N ALA A 996 67.86 -27.86 -13.32
CA ALA A 996 68.95 -26.94 -13.00
C ALA A 996 68.51 -25.48 -13.15
N ALA A 997 68.92 -24.61 -12.24
CA ALA A 997 68.68 -23.17 -12.37
C ALA A 997 69.31 -22.65 -13.68
N GLY A 998 68.53 -21.95 -14.49
CA GLY A 998 68.94 -21.59 -15.84
C GLY A 998 67.78 -21.09 -16.70
N THR A 999 68.09 -20.69 -17.92
CA THR A 999 67.09 -20.23 -18.89
C THR A 999 66.74 -21.35 -19.86
N TYR A 1000 65.46 -21.58 -20.07
CA TYR A 1000 64.92 -22.61 -20.95
C TYR A 1000 64.07 -21.95 -22.05
N THR A 1001 64.04 -22.58 -23.23
CA THR A 1001 63.21 -22.15 -24.36
C THR A 1001 62.02 -23.08 -24.47
N VAL A 1002 60.82 -22.52 -24.51
CA VAL A 1002 59.55 -23.25 -24.60
C VAL A 1002 58.98 -23.00 -25.98
N GLU A 1003 58.70 -24.07 -26.70
CA GLU A 1003 58.26 -24.06 -28.10
C GLU A 1003 56.91 -24.75 -28.22
N LEU A 1004 55.90 -24.06 -28.76
CA LEU A 1004 54.57 -24.59 -29.07
C LEU A 1004 54.51 -25.02 -30.54
N TYR A 1005 54.12 -26.26 -30.81
CA TYR A 1005 53.94 -26.80 -32.15
C TYR A 1005 52.47 -27.17 -32.42
N ASN A 1006 52.00 -26.97 -33.65
CA ASN A 1006 50.74 -27.50 -34.18
C ASN A 1006 50.92 -27.84 -35.67
N LEU A 1007 50.30 -28.91 -36.16
CA LEU A 1007 50.39 -29.35 -37.57
C LEU A 1007 51.83 -29.51 -38.10
N GLY A 1008 52.78 -29.81 -37.23
CA GLY A 1008 54.20 -29.96 -37.58
C GLY A 1008 54.99 -28.64 -37.72
N ALA A 1009 54.37 -27.48 -37.50
CA ALA A 1009 55.02 -26.17 -37.51
C ALA A 1009 55.17 -25.59 -36.10
N LEU A 1010 56.25 -24.83 -35.88
CA LEU A 1010 56.43 -24.02 -34.67
C LEU A 1010 55.44 -22.86 -34.73
N VAL A 1011 54.53 -22.79 -33.76
CA VAL A 1011 53.51 -21.74 -33.63
C VAL A 1011 54.08 -20.55 -32.88
N GLU A 1012 54.72 -20.80 -31.74
CA GLU A 1012 55.29 -19.75 -30.90
C GLU A 1012 56.44 -20.29 -30.04
N ALA A 1013 57.42 -19.46 -29.72
CA ALA A 1013 58.47 -19.80 -28.77
C ALA A 1013 58.69 -18.67 -27.76
N GLN A 1014 58.81 -19.04 -26.49
CA GLN A 1014 59.03 -18.11 -25.38
C GLN A 1014 60.12 -18.61 -24.44
N ARG A 1015 60.63 -17.71 -23.60
CA ARG A 1015 61.75 -17.98 -22.70
C ARG A 1015 61.26 -18.07 -21.27
N VAL A 1016 61.60 -19.15 -20.56
CA VAL A 1016 61.31 -19.32 -19.13
C VAL A 1016 62.60 -19.42 -18.33
N VAL A 1017 62.66 -18.72 -17.18
CA VAL A 1017 63.82 -18.76 -16.28
C VAL A 1017 63.48 -19.62 -15.08
N VAL A 1018 64.22 -20.71 -14.85
CA VAL A 1018 64.12 -21.52 -13.63
C VAL A 1018 65.17 -21.04 -12.64
N ARG A 1019 64.75 -20.72 -11.41
CA ARG A 1019 65.58 -20.32 -10.28
C ARG A 1019 65.62 -21.45 -9.23
N PRO A 1020 66.64 -21.49 -8.35
CA PRO A 1020 66.73 -22.47 -7.27
C PRO A 1020 65.50 -22.49 -6.36
#